data_AF-A0A091DC63-F1
#
_entry.id   AF-A0A091DC63-F1
#
_cell.length_a   1.000
_cell.length_b   1.000
_cell.length_c   1.000
_cell.angle_alpha   90.00
_cell.angle_beta   90.00
_cell.angle_gamma   90.00
#
_symmetry.space_group_name_H-M   'P 1'
#
loop_
_entity.id
_entity.type
_entity.pdbx_description
1 polymer ?
#
loop_
_entity_poly.entity_id
_entity_poly.type
_entity_poly.pdbx_seq_one_letter_code
_entity_poly.pdbx_strand_id
1 'polypeptide(L)'
;MGFRLALAWALLVGPWTRVGYHVLSDVVSVDTPGCPAEFLNIHIPPGDPSITMYEWLPSFLGKTPPEYEGYRPFLDPSVSPEFVVASEQFLSTMVPPGVYMRNTSCHFWEVVNRNSSFSRALRVCNSYWNRENPNLQTAADFEALLLGMASQLAEREDHVVVEDVLDFWPGPLKFSRTDHLAGCLQRGRDLGLPSYTKARATLGLPPVARWEDINPTLSRSHIKVLEATAALYHQDLSRLELLPGGLLESHGDPGPLFSTVVLDQFVRLRDGDRYWFENTRNGLFSEEEIAGIRNTSLREVLLAVTGVDSSALQPHVFFWVAGDPCPQPGQLSAAGLPACVPLVVRDYFKGSGFGFGLTIGTLCCFPLVSLLSAWVVARLRMRNFKRLQSQNRRSIMSEKLVEGVEALEWQGRREPTRPVRVHLQPGQIRVVDGRLTMLRAVQLRPPQQVHLILSSNHGRHTLLLKVPKEYDLVLLFPTEEERQALVGNLRVALKESGLQFQEWELREQELLRAAVTREQRSRLLETFFRHLFSQVLDINKADAGTLPLDSSQKVREALTCELSRAEFAESLGLKPQDMFVESMFSLADKDGNGYLSFREFLDILVVFMKGSPEEKSHLMFRMYDFDGNGLISKDEFTRMLRSFIEISNNCLSKAQLAEVVESMFREAGFQDKEELTWEDFHFLLRDHDSELRFTQLCVKDYTFAAHHKGITDTTRVGIILSRGTAASISFMFSYMLLTMCRNLITFLRETFLNRYIPFDAAGRVLWGAAGQDLKQDVSLSSALSPALPLSADYTFAAHHKGITDTTRVGIILSRGTAASISFMFSYMLLTMCRNLITFLRETFLNRYIPFDAAVDFHRLIAYTAIVLTGRAAPLRPLLLRAQPGLSEFPQKYHWWFFQTVPGFTGVALLLVLAIMYVFASHHFRRRSFRGFWLTHHLYVVLYVLLIIHGSFALIQLPRFHLFFLAPALIYAGDKLVSLSRKKVEIGVVKAELLPSGVTHLQFQRPQGFEYKSGQWVRIACLALGTTEYHPFTLTSAPHEDTLSLHIRAAGPWTMRLREIYSPPTGDSSAKYPKLYLDGPFGEGHQEWHKFEVSVLVGGGIGVTPFASILKDLVFKSSYICERHFQKVLNRSLFTGLRSVTHFGRPPFEAFFNSLTEVHPQVRKIGVFSCGPPGMTKNVEKACQLINRQDRTHFSHHYENF
;
A
#
# COMPACT_ATOMS: atom_id res chain seq x y z
N MET A 1 28.93 11.80 -46.01
CA MET A 1 27.48 12.12 -46.15
C MET A 1 27.09 12.56 -47.57
N GLY A 2 27.98 12.50 -48.58
CA GLY A 2 27.65 12.82 -49.99
C GLY A 2 26.60 11.91 -50.65
N PHE A 3 26.26 10.79 -50.01
CA PHE A 3 25.22 9.84 -50.45
C PHE A 3 23.80 10.43 -50.57
N ARG A 4 23.55 11.67 -50.09
CA ARG A 4 22.23 12.33 -50.15
C ARG A 4 21.98 13.16 -51.41
N LEU A 5 23.05 13.56 -52.12
CA LEU A 5 22.95 14.33 -53.36
C LEU A 5 22.70 13.44 -54.57
N ALA A 6 23.48 12.36 -54.66
CA ALA A 6 23.15 11.23 -55.53
C ALA A 6 21.74 10.67 -55.24
N LEU A 7 21.19 10.86 -54.03
CA LEU A 7 19.85 10.45 -53.64
C LEU A 7 18.74 11.35 -54.21
N ALA A 8 18.95 12.66 -54.40
CA ALA A 8 17.92 13.51 -55.00
C ALA A 8 17.63 13.07 -56.44
N TRP A 9 18.69 12.77 -57.20
CA TRP A 9 18.62 12.18 -58.53
C TRP A 9 18.14 10.71 -58.49
N ALA A 10 18.63 9.92 -57.52
CA ALA A 10 18.27 8.51 -57.36
C ALA A 10 16.94 8.21 -56.64
N LEU A 11 16.16 9.22 -56.22
CA LEU A 11 14.83 9.02 -55.61
C LEU A 11 13.67 9.35 -56.54
N LEU A 12 13.86 10.29 -57.48
CA LEU A 12 12.78 10.71 -58.39
C LEU A 12 12.77 9.93 -59.71
N VAL A 13 13.94 9.53 -60.22
CA VAL A 13 14.07 8.78 -61.48
C VAL A 13 14.95 7.54 -61.34
N GLY A 14 16.03 7.63 -60.54
CA GLY A 14 17.10 6.64 -60.56
C GLY A 14 16.83 5.19 -60.08
N PRO A 15 15.81 4.81 -59.27
CA PRO A 15 15.76 3.41 -58.79
C PRO A 15 15.59 2.41 -59.93
N TRP A 16 14.78 2.73 -60.95
CA TRP A 16 14.43 1.81 -62.03
C TRP A 16 15.23 2.05 -63.31
N THR A 17 15.68 3.27 -63.61
CA THR A 17 16.66 3.48 -64.70
C THR A 17 18.02 2.92 -64.33
N ARG A 18 18.47 3.10 -63.08
CA ARG A 18 19.75 2.56 -62.61
C ARG A 18 19.68 1.04 -62.40
N VAL A 19 18.62 0.48 -61.82
CA VAL A 19 18.43 -1.00 -61.77
C VAL A 19 18.24 -1.58 -63.17
N GLY A 20 17.50 -0.92 -64.06
CA GLY A 20 17.36 -1.32 -65.46
C GLY A 20 18.70 -1.37 -66.18
N TYR A 21 19.55 -0.33 -66.01
CA TYR A 21 20.89 -0.29 -66.61
C TYR A 21 21.86 -1.29 -65.96
N HIS A 22 21.80 -1.51 -64.65
CA HIS A 22 22.56 -2.58 -63.98
C HIS A 22 22.15 -3.96 -64.52
N VAL A 23 20.85 -4.25 -64.62
CA VAL A 23 20.34 -5.52 -65.16
C VAL A 23 20.67 -5.67 -66.64
N LEU A 24 20.64 -4.60 -67.43
CA LEU A 24 21.06 -4.64 -68.83
C LEU A 24 22.59 -4.84 -68.95
N SER A 25 23.40 -4.21 -68.08
CA SER A 25 24.84 -4.44 -68.00
C SER A 25 25.17 -5.88 -67.61
N ASP A 26 24.42 -6.48 -66.70
CA ASP A 26 24.55 -7.91 -66.36
C ASP A 26 24.19 -8.80 -67.57
N VAL A 27 23.15 -8.45 -68.33
CA VAL A 27 22.68 -9.22 -69.51
C VAL A 27 23.55 -9.02 -70.76
N VAL A 28 24.18 -7.86 -70.93
CA VAL A 28 25.08 -7.52 -72.05
C VAL A 28 26.52 -8.00 -71.79
N SER A 29 26.82 -8.58 -70.62
CA SER A 29 28.12 -9.21 -70.27
C SER A 29 28.41 -10.54 -71.01
N VAL A 30 28.07 -10.61 -72.30
CA VAL A 30 28.30 -11.74 -73.21
C VAL A 30 29.80 -12.06 -73.37
N ASP A 31 30.67 -11.09 -73.09
CA ASP A 31 32.12 -11.19 -73.32
C ASP A 31 32.91 -12.01 -72.28
N THR A 32 32.33 -12.36 -71.12
CA THR A 32 33.04 -13.20 -70.10
C THR A 32 32.18 -14.31 -69.46
N PRO A 33 31.80 -15.35 -70.22
CA PRO A 33 31.06 -16.49 -69.68
C PRO A 33 31.92 -17.31 -68.70
N GLY A 34 31.79 -17.04 -67.40
CA GLY A 34 32.46 -17.83 -66.35
C GLY A 34 32.68 -17.14 -64.98
N CYS A 35 32.37 -15.84 -64.84
CA CYS A 35 32.59 -15.13 -63.56
C CYS A 35 31.55 -15.53 -62.49
N PRO A 36 31.95 -15.87 -61.24
CA PRO A 36 31.01 -16.10 -60.14
C PRO A 36 30.24 -14.81 -59.76
N ALA A 37 29.02 -14.95 -59.24
CA ALA A 37 28.18 -13.82 -58.84
C ALA A 37 28.80 -12.91 -57.74
N GLU A 38 29.80 -13.41 -57.00
CA GLU A 38 30.57 -12.64 -56.01
C GLU A 38 31.63 -11.73 -56.65
N PHE A 39 32.01 -12.00 -57.91
CA PHE A 39 32.90 -11.17 -58.74
C PHE A 39 32.15 -10.28 -59.72
N LEU A 40 30.87 -10.54 -59.98
CA LEU A 40 29.90 -9.55 -60.49
C LEU A 40 29.56 -8.52 -59.39
N ASN A 41 30.61 -7.93 -58.79
CA ASN A 41 30.46 -6.80 -57.89
C ASN A 41 29.73 -5.68 -58.62
N ILE A 42 28.73 -5.09 -57.97
CA ILE A 42 27.83 -4.06 -58.50
C ILE A 42 28.66 -2.95 -59.17
N HIS A 43 28.84 -3.03 -60.49
CA HIS A 43 29.48 -1.99 -61.27
C HIS A 43 28.54 -0.80 -61.25
N ILE A 44 28.93 0.27 -60.54
CA ILE A 44 28.33 1.60 -60.70
C ILE A 44 28.35 1.89 -62.21
N PRO A 45 27.23 2.35 -62.81
CA PRO A 45 27.17 2.58 -64.25
C PRO A 45 28.36 3.43 -64.69
N PRO A 46 29.16 2.99 -65.69
CA PRO A 46 30.27 3.76 -66.24
C PRO A 46 29.73 5.00 -66.99
N GLY A 47 29.32 6.01 -66.22
CA GLY A 47 28.64 7.22 -66.70
C GLY A 47 28.05 8.08 -65.58
N ASP A 48 27.59 7.49 -64.47
CA ASP A 48 26.80 8.22 -63.45
C ASP A 48 27.44 9.51 -62.87
N PRO A 49 28.72 9.51 -62.46
CA PRO A 49 29.37 10.73 -61.99
C PRO A 49 29.63 11.73 -63.13
N SER A 50 29.87 11.23 -64.35
CA SER A 50 30.07 12.03 -65.56
C SER A 50 28.80 12.79 -65.93
N ILE A 51 27.67 12.09 -66.07
CA ILE A 51 26.35 12.68 -66.34
C ILE A 51 26.02 13.75 -65.30
N THR A 52 26.23 13.47 -64.01
CA THR A 52 25.92 14.43 -62.94
C THR A 52 26.79 15.70 -63.03
N MET A 53 28.10 15.56 -63.24
CA MET A 53 29.06 16.68 -63.15
C MET A 53 29.23 17.46 -64.46
N TYR A 54 29.10 16.78 -65.61
CA TYR A 54 29.46 17.32 -66.93
C TYR A 54 28.28 17.44 -67.90
N GLU A 55 27.13 16.82 -67.62
CA GLU A 55 25.89 17.00 -68.41
C GLU A 55 24.83 17.77 -67.61
N TRP A 56 24.39 17.24 -66.47
CA TRP A 56 23.35 17.84 -65.64
C TRP A 56 23.75 19.17 -64.99
N LEU A 57 24.90 19.21 -64.29
CA LEU A 57 25.32 20.42 -63.58
C LEU A 57 25.52 21.64 -64.50
N PRO A 58 26.15 21.53 -65.69
CA PRO A 58 26.26 22.65 -66.62
C PRO A 58 24.93 23.06 -67.23
N SER A 59 24.03 22.09 -67.51
CA SER A 59 22.66 22.39 -67.95
C SER A 59 21.90 23.21 -66.92
N PHE A 60 21.93 22.83 -65.64
CA PHE A 60 21.10 23.45 -64.60
C PHE A 60 21.67 24.73 -63.98
N LEU A 61 22.98 25.01 -64.14
CA LEU A 61 23.61 26.23 -63.61
C LEU A 61 24.02 27.25 -64.69
N GLY A 62 23.94 26.90 -65.97
CA GLY A 62 24.56 27.68 -67.05
C GLY A 62 26.09 27.82 -66.91
N LYS A 63 26.73 26.95 -66.12
CA LYS A 63 28.15 27.02 -65.73
C LYS A 63 28.82 25.66 -65.78
N THR A 64 29.83 25.52 -66.63
CA THR A 64 30.73 24.36 -66.65
C THR A 64 31.65 24.37 -65.41
N PRO A 65 31.87 23.23 -64.75
CA PRO A 65 32.92 23.12 -63.74
C PRO A 65 34.33 23.30 -64.36
N PRO A 66 35.34 23.71 -63.56
CA PRO A 66 36.73 23.72 -64.00
C PRO A 66 37.19 22.32 -64.40
N GLU A 67 38.23 22.21 -65.22
CA GLU A 67 38.82 20.91 -65.57
C GLU A 67 39.31 20.14 -64.33
N TYR A 68 39.47 18.82 -64.46
CA TYR A 68 39.90 17.97 -63.36
C TYR A 68 41.43 17.92 -63.28
N GLU A 69 42.01 18.56 -62.25
CA GLU A 69 43.45 18.59 -62.00
C GLU A 69 43.97 17.35 -61.24
N GLY A 70 43.11 16.38 -60.95
CA GLY A 70 43.42 15.19 -60.16
C GLY A 70 42.98 15.28 -58.69
N TYR A 71 43.03 14.14 -58.01
CA TYR A 71 42.56 13.99 -56.63
C TYR A 71 43.37 14.81 -55.61
N ARG A 72 42.65 15.61 -54.80
CA ARG A 72 43.16 16.51 -53.76
C ARG A 72 42.86 15.93 -52.36
N PRO A 73 43.76 15.13 -51.74
CA PRO A 73 43.49 14.40 -50.50
C PRO A 73 43.28 15.27 -49.25
N PHE A 74 43.60 16.56 -49.31
CA PHE A 74 43.45 17.50 -48.20
C PHE A 74 42.25 18.45 -48.37
N LEU A 75 41.47 18.30 -49.44
CA LEU A 75 40.23 19.04 -49.65
C LEU A 75 39.08 18.34 -48.90
N ASP A 76 38.18 19.09 -48.27
CA ASP A 76 37.00 18.52 -47.60
C ASP A 76 35.80 18.42 -48.57
N PRO A 77 35.40 17.21 -49.01
CA PRO A 77 34.25 16.99 -49.86
C PRO A 77 32.91 17.02 -49.09
N SER A 78 32.91 17.31 -47.78
CA SER A 78 31.70 17.33 -46.97
C SER A 78 30.64 18.28 -47.52
N VAL A 79 29.37 17.87 -47.43
CA VAL A 79 28.23 18.66 -47.90
C VAL A 79 27.96 19.78 -46.90
N SER A 80 28.01 21.03 -47.36
CA SER A 80 27.77 22.20 -46.51
C SER A 80 26.28 22.37 -46.17
N PRO A 81 25.94 22.95 -44.99
CA PRO A 81 24.56 23.26 -44.64
C PRO A 81 23.87 24.19 -45.64
N GLU A 82 24.61 25.18 -46.17
CA GLU A 82 24.14 26.13 -47.18
C GLU A 82 23.73 25.41 -48.46
N PHE A 83 24.55 24.43 -48.87
CA PHE A 83 24.26 23.62 -50.05
C PHE A 83 22.95 22.86 -49.89
N VAL A 84 22.71 22.20 -48.74
CA VAL A 84 21.50 21.38 -48.52
C VAL A 84 20.22 22.19 -48.79
N VAL A 85 20.20 23.46 -48.39
CA VAL A 85 19.05 24.34 -48.60
C VAL A 85 19.05 24.93 -50.01
N ALA A 86 20.19 25.39 -50.53
CA ALA A 86 20.30 25.92 -51.89
C ALA A 86 19.85 24.88 -52.94
N SER A 87 20.32 23.63 -52.84
CA SER A 87 20.01 22.57 -53.78
C SER A 87 18.55 22.15 -53.75
N GLU A 88 17.96 22.03 -52.55
CA GLU A 88 16.55 21.67 -52.42
C GLU A 88 15.67 22.78 -53.02
N GLN A 89 16.01 24.06 -52.80
CA GLN A 89 15.17 25.16 -53.27
C GLN A 89 15.21 25.38 -54.77
N PHE A 90 16.40 25.40 -55.40
CA PHE A 90 16.45 25.63 -56.85
C PHE A 90 15.75 24.48 -57.60
N LEU A 91 15.81 23.24 -57.09
CA LEU A 91 15.03 22.12 -57.62
C LEU A 91 13.52 22.28 -57.37
N SER A 92 13.10 22.78 -56.21
CA SER A 92 11.69 22.88 -55.83
C SER A 92 10.86 23.88 -56.65
N THR A 93 11.46 24.95 -57.17
CA THR A 93 10.76 25.94 -58.01
C THR A 93 10.43 25.39 -59.41
N MET A 94 11.27 24.50 -59.95
CA MET A 94 11.07 23.86 -61.25
C MET A 94 10.02 22.73 -61.26
N VAL A 95 9.50 22.30 -60.11
CA VAL A 95 8.59 21.14 -60.03
C VAL A 95 7.26 21.46 -60.71
N PRO A 96 6.84 20.71 -61.74
CA PRO A 96 5.56 20.95 -62.42
C PRO A 96 4.37 20.43 -61.62
N PRO A 97 3.15 20.99 -61.83
CA PRO A 97 1.94 20.53 -61.13
C PRO A 97 1.46 19.14 -61.60
N GLY A 98 1.94 18.69 -62.77
CA GLY A 98 1.71 17.34 -63.28
C GLY A 98 2.84 16.88 -64.19
N VAL A 99 2.92 15.57 -64.42
CA VAL A 99 3.93 14.95 -65.29
C VAL A 99 3.25 14.18 -66.41
N TYR A 100 3.63 14.47 -67.66
CA TYR A 100 3.14 13.80 -68.85
C TYR A 100 3.59 12.34 -68.94
N MET A 101 2.81 11.53 -69.67
CA MET A 101 3.19 10.18 -70.07
C MET A 101 3.07 10.05 -71.59
N ARG A 102 4.11 9.55 -72.25
CA ARG A 102 4.28 9.60 -73.71
C ARG A 102 4.85 8.28 -74.25
N ASN A 103 4.33 7.79 -75.38
CA ASN A 103 4.91 6.65 -76.07
C ASN A 103 6.01 7.03 -77.10
N THR A 104 6.64 6.03 -77.71
CA THR A 104 7.69 6.21 -78.72
C THR A 104 7.21 6.97 -79.96
N SER A 105 5.95 6.82 -80.36
CA SER A 105 5.32 7.51 -81.50
C SER A 105 4.89 8.96 -81.21
N CYS A 106 5.54 9.64 -80.26
CA CYS A 106 5.21 10.98 -79.78
C CYS A 106 3.77 11.18 -79.25
N HIS A 107 3.00 10.12 -78.96
CA HIS A 107 1.63 10.25 -78.48
C HIS A 107 1.60 10.35 -76.95
N PHE A 108 0.98 11.41 -76.42
CA PHE A 108 0.75 11.62 -74.99
C PHE A 108 -0.59 10.98 -74.57
N TRP A 109 -0.59 10.08 -73.59
CA TRP A 109 -1.79 9.35 -73.16
C TRP A 109 -2.48 10.01 -71.97
N GLU A 110 -3.80 9.85 -71.87
CA GLU A 110 -4.55 10.29 -70.69
C GLU A 110 -4.34 9.33 -69.51
N VAL A 111 -4.15 9.92 -68.33
CA VAL A 111 -3.86 9.26 -67.06
C VAL A 111 -5.17 9.00 -66.31
N VAL A 112 -5.37 7.76 -65.86
CA VAL A 112 -6.50 7.30 -65.05
C VAL A 112 -6.30 7.69 -63.59
N ASN A 113 -7.19 8.51 -63.05
CA ASN A 113 -7.13 8.96 -61.67
C ASN A 113 -7.79 7.96 -60.69
N ARG A 114 -7.56 8.13 -59.39
CA ARG A 114 -8.15 7.29 -58.33
C ARG A 114 -9.68 7.33 -58.23
N ASN A 115 -10.31 8.35 -58.81
CA ASN A 115 -11.77 8.48 -58.97
C ASN A 115 -12.27 7.96 -60.34
N SER A 116 -11.41 7.26 -61.08
CA SER A 116 -11.65 6.77 -62.45
C SER A 116 -11.92 7.84 -63.51
N SER A 117 -11.64 9.13 -63.25
CA SER A 117 -11.65 10.16 -64.29
C SER A 117 -10.32 10.19 -65.04
N PHE A 118 -10.33 10.65 -66.29
CA PHE A 118 -9.12 10.83 -67.09
C PHE A 118 -8.53 12.24 -66.88
N SER A 119 -7.22 12.39 -67.10
CA SER A 119 -6.53 13.69 -67.07
C SER A 119 -5.31 13.66 -67.98
N ARG A 120 -4.86 14.84 -68.43
CA ARG A 120 -3.79 14.95 -69.44
C ARG A 120 -2.38 14.56 -68.92
N ALA A 121 -2.21 14.52 -67.61
CA ALA A 121 -0.93 14.24 -66.93
C ALA A 121 -1.17 13.71 -65.52
N LEU A 122 -0.15 13.07 -64.94
CA LEU A 122 -0.16 12.55 -63.57
C LEU A 122 0.08 13.67 -62.57
N ARG A 123 -0.90 13.98 -61.72
CA ARG A 123 -0.81 15.05 -60.71
C ARG A 123 0.22 14.75 -59.62
N VAL A 124 1.19 15.64 -59.41
CA VAL A 124 2.32 15.44 -58.47
C VAL A 124 1.83 15.30 -57.02
N CYS A 125 0.99 16.20 -56.53
CA CYS A 125 0.50 16.15 -55.15
C CYS A 125 -0.25 14.86 -54.81
N ASN A 126 -0.83 14.18 -55.80
CA ASN A 126 -1.59 12.94 -55.63
C ASN A 126 -0.75 11.67 -55.86
N SER A 127 0.49 11.80 -56.35
CA SER A 127 1.42 10.70 -56.60
C SER A 127 2.46 10.49 -55.49
N TYR A 128 2.66 11.46 -54.57
CA TYR A 128 3.58 11.31 -53.44
C TYR A 128 3.34 10.03 -52.62
N TRP A 129 4.40 9.24 -52.42
CA TRP A 129 4.39 7.96 -51.70
C TRP A 129 3.31 6.98 -52.19
N ASN A 130 2.93 7.06 -53.46
CA ASN A 130 1.89 6.20 -54.02
C ASN A 130 2.40 4.76 -54.19
N ARG A 131 1.86 3.84 -53.38
CA ARG A 131 2.24 2.41 -53.39
C ARG A 131 1.66 1.64 -54.57
N GLU A 132 0.52 2.10 -55.09
CA GLU A 132 -0.24 1.44 -56.16
C GLU A 132 -0.78 2.54 -57.09
N ASN A 133 -0.23 2.66 -58.29
CA ASN A 133 -0.66 3.62 -59.31
C ASN A 133 -1.25 2.85 -60.50
N PRO A 134 -2.55 3.03 -60.85
CA PRO A 134 -3.13 2.32 -61.99
C PRO A 134 -2.44 2.63 -63.34
N ASN A 135 -1.64 3.70 -63.40
CA ASN A 135 -0.88 4.12 -64.59
C ASN A 135 0.62 3.76 -64.50
N LEU A 136 1.07 3.05 -63.48
CA LEU A 136 2.46 2.58 -63.38
C LEU A 136 2.42 1.13 -62.88
N GLN A 137 2.02 0.21 -63.75
CA GLN A 137 1.87 -1.22 -63.45
C GLN A 137 2.97 -2.07 -64.11
N THR A 138 3.50 -1.60 -65.23
CA THR A 138 4.48 -2.30 -66.08
C THR A 138 5.72 -1.45 -66.32
N ALA A 139 6.79 -2.06 -66.85
CA ALA A 139 7.99 -1.33 -67.29
C ALA A 139 7.66 -0.31 -68.39
N ALA A 140 6.83 -0.68 -69.36
CA ALA A 140 6.37 0.21 -70.44
C ALA A 140 5.63 1.46 -69.95
N ASP A 141 4.90 1.36 -68.83
CA ASP A 141 4.27 2.53 -68.20
C ASP A 141 5.33 3.48 -67.60
N PHE A 142 6.38 2.91 -66.99
CA PHE A 142 7.49 3.69 -66.43
C PHE A 142 8.35 4.32 -67.55
N GLU A 143 8.62 3.58 -68.62
CA GLU A 143 9.22 4.11 -69.87
C GLU A 143 8.41 5.29 -70.40
N ALA A 144 7.07 5.17 -70.46
CA ALA A 144 6.22 6.25 -70.90
C ALA A 144 6.28 7.49 -69.99
N LEU A 145 6.52 7.32 -68.69
CA LEU A 145 6.78 8.42 -67.76
C LEU A 145 8.16 9.06 -68.01
N LEU A 146 9.21 8.27 -68.28
CA LEU A 146 10.54 8.78 -68.63
C LEU A 146 10.52 9.61 -69.92
N LEU A 147 9.91 9.06 -70.98
CA LEU A 147 9.74 9.74 -72.28
C LEU A 147 8.85 10.99 -72.16
N GLY A 148 7.86 10.96 -71.25
CA GLY A 148 7.03 12.11 -70.91
C GLY A 148 7.82 13.23 -70.24
N MET A 149 8.64 12.89 -69.23
CA MET A 149 9.52 13.86 -68.55
C MET A 149 10.59 14.44 -69.50
N ALA A 150 11.20 13.63 -70.37
CA ALA A 150 12.19 14.12 -71.34
C ALA A 150 11.60 15.12 -72.35
N SER A 151 10.32 15.00 -72.70
CA SER A 151 9.63 15.90 -73.63
C SER A 151 8.92 17.08 -72.95
N GLN A 152 8.81 17.08 -71.62
CA GLN A 152 8.09 18.10 -70.85
C GLN A 152 9.04 19.19 -70.37
N LEU A 153 8.63 20.45 -70.50
CA LEU A 153 9.33 21.56 -69.88
C LEU A 153 8.98 21.64 -68.39
N ALA A 154 10.00 21.92 -67.56
CA ALA A 154 9.84 22.22 -66.15
C ALA A 154 9.08 23.54 -65.92
N GLU A 155 8.76 23.85 -64.67
CA GLU A 155 8.33 25.21 -64.31
C GLU A 155 9.53 26.16 -64.27
N ARG A 156 9.26 27.47 -64.35
CA ARG A 156 10.31 28.48 -64.40
C ARG A 156 11.06 28.58 -63.07
N GLU A 157 12.38 28.75 -63.18
CA GLU A 157 13.33 29.11 -62.14
C GLU A 157 13.11 30.57 -61.70
N ASP A 158 12.08 30.82 -60.90
CA ASP A 158 11.83 32.11 -60.27
C ASP A 158 11.51 31.98 -58.78
N HIS A 159 10.62 32.82 -58.24
CA HIS A 159 10.23 32.82 -56.82
C HIS A 159 8.87 32.15 -56.58
N VAL A 160 8.22 31.66 -57.64
CA VAL A 160 6.97 30.93 -57.60
C VAL A 160 7.26 29.44 -57.39
N VAL A 161 6.43 28.80 -56.57
CA VAL A 161 6.46 27.37 -56.30
C VAL A 161 5.03 26.85 -56.42
N VAL A 162 4.84 25.73 -57.13
CA VAL A 162 3.50 25.15 -57.37
C VAL A 162 2.82 24.70 -56.08
N GLU A 163 1.48 24.71 -56.04
CA GLU A 163 0.70 24.26 -54.87
C GLU A 163 1.05 22.81 -54.46
N ASP A 164 1.44 21.95 -55.41
CA ASP A 164 1.87 20.57 -55.16
C ASP A 164 3.07 20.47 -54.21
N VAL A 165 3.90 21.52 -54.12
CA VAL A 165 5.08 21.62 -53.25
C VAL A 165 4.84 22.62 -52.12
N LEU A 166 4.22 23.77 -52.42
CA LEU A 166 3.99 24.84 -51.45
C LEU A 166 2.92 24.51 -50.41
N ASP A 167 1.86 23.78 -50.78
CA ASP A 167 0.72 23.48 -49.88
C ASP A 167 0.52 21.98 -49.64
N PHE A 168 0.83 21.15 -50.65
CA PHE A 168 0.48 19.73 -50.67
C PHE A 168 1.67 18.77 -50.53
N TRP A 169 2.85 19.25 -50.13
CA TRP A 169 4.00 18.39 -49.83
C TRP A 169 3.68 17.36 -48.73
N PRO A 170 4.27 16.15 -48.73
CA PRO A 170 3.99 15.13 -47.72
C PRO A 170 4.32 15.61 -46.31
N GLY A 171 3.30 15.75 -45.46
CA GLY A 171 3.48 16.13 -44.07
C GLY A 171 4.05 14.95 -43.24
N PRO A 172 5.21 15.11 -42.58
CA PRO A 172 5.92 14.01 -41.90
C PRO A 172 5.43 13.76 -40.46
N LEU A 173 4.52 14.59 -39.94
CA LEU A 173 4.09 14.54 -38.55
C LEU A 173 2.66 15.08 -38.39
N LYS A 174 1.73 14.23 -37.93
CA LYS A 174 0.29 14.51 -37.68
C LYS A 174 -0.55 14.97 -38.88
N PHE A 175 0.01 15.63 -39.88
CA PHE A 175 -0.72 16.16 -41.03
C PHE A 175 -0.30 15.41 -42.29
N SER A 176 -1.24 15.06 -43.17
CA SER A 176 -0.90 14.43 -44.45
C SER A 176 -0.20 15.38 -45.42
N ARG A 177 -0.42 16.69 -45.26
CA ARG A 177 0.11 17.77 -46.09
C ARG A 177 0.88 18.78 -45.23
N THR A 178 1.86 19.45 -45.81
CA THR A 178 2.64 20.52 -45.20
C THR A 178 3.20 21.43 -46.28
N ASP A 179 3.68 22.61 -45.89
CA ASP A 179 4.40 23.53 -46.77
C ASP A 179 5.88 23.14 -46.82
N HIS A 180 6.39 22.86 -48.03
CA HIS A 180 7.79 22.49 -48.25
C HIS A 180 8.75 23.68 -48.08
N LEU A 181 8.36 24.87 -48.57
CA LEU A 181 9.17 26.09 -48.51
C LEU A 181 9.32 26.56 -47.05
N ALA A 182 8.22 26.61 -46.30
CA ALA A 182 8.27 26.85 -44.85
C ALA A 182 9.02 25.75 -44.10
N GLY A 183 8.90 24.49 -44.54
CA GLY A 183 9.70 23.38 -44.03
C GLY A 183 11.21 23.58 -44.22
N CYS A 184 11.61 24.08 -45.39
CA CYS A 184 13.01 24.37 -45.73
C CYS A 184 13.53 25.64 -45.05
N LEU A 185 12.70 26.67 -44.87
CA LEU A 185 13.02 27.83 -44.03
C LEU A 185 13.29 27.42 -42.58
N GLN A 186 12.42 26.60 -41.99
CA GLN A 186 12.64 26.06 -40.65
C GLN A 186 13.88 25.15 -40.60
N ARG A 187 14.18 24.39 -41.66
CA ARG A 187 15.43 23.62 -41.77
C ARG A 187 16.67 24.52 -41.82
N GLY A 188 16.64 25.62 -42.58
CA GLY A 188 17.75 26.57 -42.62
C GLY A 188 18.02 27.21 -41.25
N ARG A 189 16.96 27.54 -40.50
CA ARG A 189 17.04 28.06 -39.13
C ARG A 189 17.56 27.01 -38.14
N ASP A 190 17.10 25.77 -38.25
CA ASP A 190 17.55 24.62 -37.44
C ASP A 190 19.04 24.27 -37.68
N LEU A 191 19.51 24.40 -38.93
CA LEU A 191 20.92 24.27 -39.29
C LEU A 191 21.77 25.51 -38.94
N GLY A 192 21.16 26.62 -38.52
CA GLY A 192 21.86 27.85 -38.16
C GLY A 192 22.48 28.60 -39.35
N LEU A 193 21.84 28.56 -40.52
CA LEU A 193 22.37 29.18 -41.75
C LEU A 193 22.63 30.69 -41.62
N PRO A 194 23.64 31.22 -42.36
CA PRO A 194 23.91 32.65 -42.39
C PRO A 194 22.78 33.45 -43.05
N SER A 195 22.77 34.77 -42.81
CA SER A 195 21.97 35.69 -43.62
C SER A 195 22.52 35.75 -45.04
N TYR A 196 21.65 36.10 -45.98
CA TYR A 196 21.93 36.30 -47.41
C TYR A 196 23.17 37.17 -47.65
N THR A 197 23.23 38.34 -47.01
CA THR A 197 24.35 39.28 -47.14
C THR A 197 25.68 38.70 -46.63
N LYS A 198 25.64 37.97 -45.51
CA LYS A 198 26.82 37.31 -44.94
C LYS A 198 27.28 36.13 -45.81
N ALA A 199 26.35 35.33 -46.32
CA ALA A 199 26.65 34.22 -47.23
C ALA A 199 27.35 34.72 -48.51
N ARG A 200 26.82 35.78 -49.14
CA ARG A 200 27.45 36.43 -50.29
C ARG A 200 28.86 36.92 -49.98
N ALA A 201 29.05 37.63 -48.86
CA ALA A 201 30.35 38.11 -48.45
C ALA A 201 31.37 36.97 -48.21
N THR A 202 30.95 35.86 -47.59
CA THR A 202 31.80 34.69 -47.36
C THR A 202 32.24 34.00 -48.66
N LEU A 203 31.39 34.02 -49.69
CA LEU A 203 31.67 33.43 -51.01
C LEU A 203 32.33 34.43 -51.99
N GLY A 204 32.76 35.61 -51.53
CA GLY A 204 33.39 36.62 -52.37
C GLY A 204 32.45 37.29 -53.40
N LEU A 205 31.13 37.13 -53.24
CA LEU A 205 30.14 37.73 -54.14
C LEU A 205 29.95 39.23 -53.83
N PRO A 206 29.62 40.07 -54.84
CA PRO A 206 29.40 41.50 -54.62
C PRO A 206 28.36 41.79 -53.53
N PRO A 207 28.61 42.74 -52.62
CA PRO A 207 27.66 43.09 -51.56
C PRO A 207 26.41 43.74 -52.15
N VAL A 208 25.25 43.41 -51.60
CA VAL A 208 23.95 43.96 -51.99
C VAL A 208 23.50 44.91 -50.89
N ALA A 209 23.25 46.17 -51.24
CA ALA A 209 22.97 47.25 -50.29
C ALA A 209 21.49 47.65 -50.22
N ARG A 210 20.71 47.34 -51.25
CA ARG A 210 19.27 47.67 -51.34
C ARG A 210 18.47 46.46 -51.83
N TRP A 211 17.17 46.45 -51.57
CA TRP A 211 16.30 45.33 -51.91
C TRP A 211 16.10 45.16 -53.43
N GLU A 212 16.13 46.25 -54.18
CA GLU A 212 16.03 46.27 -55.65
C GLU A 212 17.27 45.67 -56.33
N ASP A 213 18.43 45.72 -55.65
CA ASP A 213 19.72 45.22 -56.15
C ASP A 213 19.85 43.69 -56.00
N ILE A 214 18.92 43.01 -55.28
CA ILE A 214 18.87 41.53 -55.20
C ILE A 214 18.57 40.95 -56.58
N ASN A 215 17.59 41.52 -57.28
CA ASN A 215 17.21 41.12 -58.63
C ASN A 215 16.68 42.32 -59.43
N PRO A 216 17.57 43.02 -60.17
CA PRO A 216 17.21 44.22 -60.92
C PRO A 216 16.16 43.97 -62.03
N THR A 217 16.01 42.73 -62.51
CA THR A 217 15.00 42.38 -63.50
C THR A 217 13.63 42.24 -62.84
N LEU A 218 13.55 41.54 -61.71
CA LEU A 218 12.34 41.42 -60.89
C LEU A 218 11.85 42.77 -60.36
N SER A 219 12.77 43.67 -59.98
CA SER A 219 12.44 45.05 -59.58
C SER A 219 11.75 45.84 -60.70
N ARG A 220 12.08 45.59 -61.99
CA ARG A 220 11.44 46.26 -63.14
C ARG A 220 10.11 45.64 -63.54
N SER A 221 9.95 44.32 -63.38
CA SER A 221 8.73 43.61 -63.81
C SER A 221 7.68 43.51 -62.71
N HIS A 222 8.04 43.01 -61.51
CA HIS A 222 7.12 42.61 -60.44
C HIS A 222 7.63 43.03 -59.04
N ILE A 223 7.89 44.33 -58.84
CA ILE A 223 8.48 44.91 -57.61
C ILE A 223 7.78 44.51 -56.29
N LYS A 224 6.47 44.20 -56.32
CA LYS A 224 5.64 43.94 -55.14
C LYS A 224 6.14 42.81 -54.25
N VAL A 225 6.78 41.77 -54.80
CA VAL A 225 7.31 40.65 -53.99
C VAL A 225 8.56 41.05 -53.21
N LEU A 226 9.40 41.91 -53.79
CA LEU A 226 10.56 42.48 -53.11
C LEU A 226 10.10 43.44 -52.00
N GLU A 227 9.15 44.33 -52.28
CA GLU A 227 8.55 45.24 -51.28
C GLU A 227 7.89 44.47 -50.12
N ALA A 228 7.11 43.43 -50.41
CA ALA A 228 6.46 42.59 -49.40
C ALA A 228 7.49 41.82 -48.56
N THR A 229 8.53 41.27 -49.18
CA THR A 229 9.61 40.59 -48.44
C THR A 229 10.38 41.58 -47.58
N ALA A 230 10.73 42.75 -48.12
CA ALA A 230 11.36 43.82 -47.35
C ALA A 230 10.51 44.23 -46.13
N ALA A 231 9.19 44.36 -46.30
CA ALA A 231 8.28 44.63 -45.19
C ALA A 231 8.26 43.51 -44.13
N LEU A 232 8.29 42.22 -44.52
CA LEU A 232 8.40 41.08 -43.61
C LEU A 232 9.71 41.08 -42.79
N TYR A 233 10.80 41.58 -43.37
CA TYR A 233 12.09 41.76 -42.70
C TYR A 233 12.29 43.16 -42.08
N HIS A 234 11.21 43.95 -41.92
CA HIS A 234 11.25 45.32 -41.37
C HIS A 234 12.22 46.28 -42.08
N GLN A 235 12.34 46.14 -43.41
CA GLN A 235 13.28 46.83 -44.30
C GLN A 235 14.77 46.51 -44.07
N ASP A 236 15.09 45.62 -43.12
CA ASP A 236 16.46 45.27 -42.74
C ASP A 236 17.02 44.13 -43.59
N LEU A 237 17.72 44.50 -44.67
CA LEU A 237 18.38 43.56 -45.59
C LEU A 237 19.46 42.70 -44.90
N SER A 238 20.02 43.14 -43.76
CA SER A 238 21.03 42.35 -43.04
C SER A 238 20.46 41.07 -42.42
N ARG A 239 19.14 41.06 -42.18
CA ARG A 239 18.38 39.95 -41.59
C ARG A 239 17.78 39.00 -42.61
N LEU A 240 17.81 39.33 -43.91
CA LEU A 240 17.30 38.45 -44.96
C LEU A 240 18.02 37.09 -44.88
N GLU A 241 17.26 36.01 -44.74
CA GLU A 241 17.82 34.65 -44.64
C GLU A 241 18.40 34.20 -46.00
N LEU A 242 19.39 33.30 -45.99
CA LEU A 242 20.01 32.77 -47.22
C LEU A 242 18.98 32.22 -48.22
N LEU A 243 17.94 31.55 -47.72
CA LEU A 243 16.94 30.87 -48.54
C LEU A 243 16.07 31.86 -49.34
N PRO A 244 15.31 32.81 -48.74
CA PRO A 244 14.56 33.78 -49.53
C PRO A 244 15.45 34.69 -50.38
N GLY A 245 16.67 34.99 -49.92
CA GLY A 245 17.62 35.77 -50.71
C GLY A 245 18.00 35.07 -52.02
N GLY A 246 18.37 33.79 -51.98
CA GLY A 246 18.69 33.02 -53.19
C GLY A 246 17.48 32.74 -54.09
N LEU A 247 16.28 32.59 -53.51
CA LEU A 247 15.01 32.44 -54.25
C LEU A 247 14.55 33.76 -54.92
N LEU A 248 14.95 34.92 -54.40
CA LEU A 248 14.69 36.21 -55.04
C LEU A 248 15.71 36.54 -56.13
N GLU A 249 16.92 35.96 -56.07
CA GLU A 249 17.96 36.13 -57.11
C GLU A 249 17.68 35.34 -58.40
N SER A 250 16.87 34.28 -58.38
CA SER A 250 16.60 33.45 -59.56
C SER A 250 15.82 34.20 -60.64
N HIS A 251 16.18 33.93 -61.91
CA HIS A 251 15.53 34.48 -63.08
C HIS A 251 15.88 33.61 -64.32
N GLY A 252 15.20 32.48 -64.48
CA GLY A 252 15.47 31.50 -65.55
C GLY A 252 16.72 30.64 -65.33
N ASP A 253 17.64 31.11 -64.48
CA ASP A 253 18.75 30.35 -63.91
C ASP A 253 18.78 30.53 -62.39
N PRO A 254 19.41 29.61 -61.62
CA PRO A 254 19.64 29.79 -60.19
C PRO A 254 20.52 31.01 -59.88
N GLY A 255 20.08 31.83 -58.92
CA GLY A 255 20.73 33.08 -58.54
C GLY A 255 22.23 32.95 -58.23
N PRO A 256 23.05 34.02 -58.39
CA PRO A 256 24.49 33.97 -58.19
C PRO A 256 24.94 33.34 -56.87
N LEU A 257 24.19 33.51 -55.78
CA LEU A 257 24.47 32.86 -54.50
C LEU A 257 24.31 31.34 -54.57
N PHE A 258 23.14 30.84 -55.01
CA PHE A 258 22.88 29.39 -55.12
C PHE A 258 23.81 28.75 -56.15
N SER A 259 23.97 29.37 -57.33
CA SER A 259 24.91 28.90 -58.35
C SER A 259 26.34 28.75 -57.84
N THR A 260 26.84 29.67 -57.01
CA THR A 260 28.19 29.57 -56.44
C THR A 260 28.28 28.51 -55.33
N VAL A 261 27.29 28.42 -54.44
CA VAL A 261 27.21 27.37 -53.40
C VAL A 261 27.19 25.98 -54.03
N VAL A 262 26.38 25.79 -55.08
CA VAL A 262 26.19 24.50 -55.73
C VAL A 262 27.46 24.09 -56.49
N LEU A 263 28.02 25.00 -57.29
CA LEU A 263 29.25 24.73 -58.05
C LEU A 263 30.46 24.41 -57.15
N ASP A 264 30.69 25.20 -56.10
CA ASP A 264 31.75 24.93 -55.10
C ASP A 264 31.62 23.52 -54.50
N GLN A 265 30.41 23.15 -54.08
CA GLN A 265 30.18 21.85 -53.45
C GLN A 265 30.45 20.69 -54.41
N PHE A 266 30.04 20.80 -55.68
CA PHE A 266 30.29 19.75 -56.68
C PHE A 266 31.77 19.64 -57.05
N VAL A 267 32.48 20.76 -57.15
CA VAL A 267 33.95 20.75 -57.32
C VAL A 267 34.65 20.11 -56.12
N ARG A 268 34.25 20.45 -54.89
CA ARG A 268 34.82 19.81 -53.68
C ARG A 268 34.50 18.32 -53.57
N LEU A 269 33.29 17.91 -53.97
CA LEU A 269 32.92 16.48 -54.04
C LEU A 269 33.80 15.73 -55.04
N ARG A 270 33.98 16.28 -56.25
CA ARG A 270 34.81 15.69 -57.30
C ARG A 270 36.29 15.60 -56.90
N ASP A 271 36.88 16.75 -56.57
CA ASP A 271 38.31 16.87 -56.32
C ASP A 271 38.72 16.17 -55.02
N GLY A 272 37.82 16.10 -54.03
CA GLY A 272 38.01 15.42 -52.75
C GLY A 272 37.62 13.93 -52.72
N ASP A 273 37.11 13.35 -53.81
CA ASP A 273 36.79 11.93 -53.88
C ASP A 273 37.96 11.11 -54.47
N ARG A 274 38.47 10.16 -53.67
CA ARG A 274 39.50 9.21 -54.10
C ARG A 274 38.96 8.22 -55.15
N TYR A 275 37.65 7.93 -55.14
CA TYR A 275 36.98 7.04 -56.07
C TYR A 275 36.36 7.75 -57.28
N TRP A 276 36.67 9.04 -57.49
CA TRP A 276 36.29 9.74 -58.71
C TRP A 276 36.81 8.99 -59.95
N PHE A 277 35.99 8.84 -60.99
CA PHE A 277 36.31 7.95 -62.12
C PHE A 277 37.53 8.44 -62.92
N GLU A 278 37.75 9.74 -63.03
CA GLU A 278 38.92 10.32 -63.72
C GLU A 278 40.21 10.26 -62.86
N ASN A 279 40.15 9.79 -61.61
CA ASN A 279 41.33 9.66 -60.75
C ASN A 279 42.13 8.39 -61.08
N THR A 280 42.95 8.42 -62.12
CA THR A 280 43.81 7.28 -62.55
C THR A 280 44.64 6.64 -61.42
N ARG A 281 44.92 7.35 -60.31
CA ARG A 281 45.63 6.82 -59.13
C ARG A 281 44.85 5.77 -58.34
N ASN A 282 43.55 5.63 -58.54
CA ASN A 282 42.73 4.63 -57.84
C ASN A 282 42.68 3.26 -58.56
N GLY A 283 43.11 3.20 -59.83
CA GLY A 283 43.15 1.99 -60.63
C GLY A 283 41.77 1.39 -60.97
N LEU A 284 40.70 2.19 -60.92
CA LEU A 284 39.34 1.72 -61.24
C LEU A 284 39.12 1.53 -62.74
N PHE A 285 39.69 2.41 -63.56
CA PHE A 285 39.47 2.50 -65.01
C PHE A 285 40.76 2.92 -65.72
N SER A 286 40.97 2.40 -66.93
CA SER A 286 41.98 2.87 -67.88
C SER A 286 41.61 4.21 -68.52
N GLU A 287 42.56 4.86 -69.20
CA GLU A 287 42.29 6.14 -69.90
C GLU A 287 41.25 5.98 -71.03
N GLU A 288 41.21 4.82 -71.70
CA GLU A 288 40.20 4.49 -72.72
C GLU A 288 38.80 4.33 -72.10
N GLU A 289 38.68 3.64 -70.97
CA GLU A 289 37.43 3.50 -70.23
C GLU A 289 36.95 4.84 -69.66
N ILE A 290 37.85 5.68 -69.14
CA ILE A 290 37.54 7.05 -68.68
C ILE A 290 37.01 7.90 -69.84
N ALA A 291 37.60 7.80 -71.04
CA ALA A 291 37.11 8.48 -72.22
C ALA A 291 35.71 7.99 -72.64
N GLY A 292 35.46 6.67 -72.57
CA GLY A 292 34.13 6.08 -72.78
C GLY A 292 33.07 6.56 -71.78
N ILE A 293 33.41 6.58 -70.49
CA ILE A 293 32.57 7.12 -69.41
C ILE A 293 32.25 8.60 -69.65
N ARG A 294 33.25 9.39 -70.08
CA ARG A 294 33.09 10.83 -70.36
C ARG A 294 32.19 11.11 -71.56
N ASN A 295 32.11 10.17 -72.51
CA ASN A 295 31.26 10.27 -73.70
C ASN A 295 29.83 9.71 -73.48
N THR A 296 29.54 9.12 -72.32
CA THR A 296 28.23 8.55 -72.00
C THR A 296 27.31 9.64 -71.42
N SER A 297 26.20 9.90 -72.11
CA SER A 297 25.15 10.85 -71.69
C SER A 297 23.91 10.11 -71.15
N LEU A 298 23.02 10.85 -70.48
CA LEU A 298 21.75 10.30 -70.02
C LEU A 298 20.87 9.81 -71.17
N ARG A 299 20.99 10.40 -72.37
CA ARG A 299 20.31 9.91 -73.57
C ARG A 299 20.70 8.46 -73.86
N GLU A 300 22.00 8.15 -73.89
CA GLU A 300 22.47 6.79 -74.19
C GLU A 300 22.05 5.79 -73.10
N VAL A 301 22.02 6.21 -71.84
CA VAL A 301 21.45 5.40 -70.73
C VAL A 301 19.96 5.14 -70.95
N LEU A 302 19.16 6.14 -71.33
CA LEU A 302 17.73 5.96 -71.60
C LEU A 302 17.49 5.06 -72.82
N LEU A 303 18.25 5.22 -73.91
CA LEU A 303 18.17 4.34 -75.09
C LEU A 303 18.49 2.88 -74.73
N ALA A 304 19.56 2.65 -73.95
CA ALA A 304 19.94 1.32 -73.50
C ALA A 304 18.87 0.67 -72.60
N VAL A 305 18.32 1.41 -71.63
CA VAL A 305 17.33 0.87 -70.67
C VAL A 305 15.96 0.63 -71.30
N THR A 306 15.51 1.52 -72.19
CA THR A 306 14.15 1.49 -72.73
C THR A 306 14.03 0.81 -74.09
N GLY A 307 15.15 0.54 -74.77
CA GLY A 307 15.18 -0.11 -76.08
C GLY A 307 14.51 0.70 -77.21
N VAL A 308 14.28 1.99 -77.00
CA VAL A 308 13.64 2.88 -77.98
C VAL A 308 14.64 3.35 -79.04
N ASP A 309 14.13 3.72 -80.22
CA ASP A 309 14.98 4.24 -81.28
C ASP A 309 15.61 5.60 -80.91
N SER A 310 16.82 5.83 -81.41
CA SER A 310 17.61 7.04 -81.17
C SER A 310 16.91 8.35 -81.60
N SER A 311 15.91 8.30 -82.49
CA SER A 311 15.09 9.45 -82.91
C SER A 311 13.95 9.82 -81.94
N ALA A 312 13.64 8.97 -80.95
CA ALA A 312 12.55 9.19 -79.99
C ALA A 312 12.93 10.12 -78.81
N LEU A 313 14.23 10.46 -78.70
CA LEU A 313 14.84 11.29 -77.64
C LEU A 313 15.81 12.31 -78.24
N GLN A 314 15.78 13.53 -77.71
CA GLN A 314 16.69 14.61 -78.09
C GLN A 314 18.17 14.32 -77.70
N PRO A 315 19.15 14.99 -78.32
CA PRO A 315 20.58 14.80 -78.01
C PRO A 315 20.95 15.05 -76.54
N HIS A 316 20.33 16.03 -75.89
CA HIS A 316 20.57 16.42 -74.50
C HIS A 316 19.26 16.45 -73.71
N VAL A 317 18.92 15.34 -73.04
CA VAL A 317 17.59 15.12 -72.45
C VAL A 317 17.26 15.99 -71.23
N PHE A 318 18.20 16.80 -70.73
CA PHE A 318 17.96 17.80 -69.69
C PHE A 318 17.33 19.10 -70.21
N PHE A 319 17.34 19.31 -71.53
CA PHE A 319 16.66 20.43 -72.18
C PHE A 319 15.75 19.90 -73.29
N TRP A 320 14.81 20.73 -73.72
CA TRP A 320 14.07 20.50 -74.96
C TRP A 320 14.05 21.80 -75.75
N VAL A 321 14.53 21.77 -76.99
CA VAL A 321 14.64 22.94 -77.88
C VAL A 321 13.79 22.78 -79.14
N ALA A 322 13.46 23.90 -79.79
CA ALA A 322 12.66 23.88 -81.00
C ALA A 322 13.37 23.12 -82.14
N GLY A 323 12.85 21.94 -82.47
CA GLY A 323 13.44 20.99 -83.42
C GLY A 323 13.62 19.59 -82.86
N ASP A 324 13.59 19.45 -81.53
CA ASP A 324 13.66 18.17 -80.83
C ASP A 324 12.39 17.31 -81.03
N PRO A 325 12.49 15.97 -80.89
CA PRO A 325 11.36 15.08 -81.06
C PRO A 325 10.28 15.32 -79.99
N CYS A 326 9.04 15.06 -80.41
CA CYS A 326 7.86 14.96 -79.54
C CYS A 326 7.62 16.18 -78.62
N PRO A 327 7.31 17.38 -79.16
CA PRO A 327 6.98 18.55 -78.35
C PRO A 327 5.82 18.27 -77.38
N GLN A 328 5.89 18.80 -76.16
CA GLN A 328 4.79 18.73 -75.21
C GLN A 328 3.49 19.36 -75.76
N PRO A 329 2.29 18.83 -75.44
CA PRO A 329 1.02 19.35 -75.97
C PRO A 329 0.70 20.80 -75.56
N GLY A 330 1.31 21.26 -74.47
CA GLY A 330 1.22 22.62 -73.92
C GLY A 330 1.83 22.64 -72.53
N GLN A 331 2.14 23.83 -71.98
CA GLN A 331 2.61 23.93 -70.60
C GLN A 331 1.50 23.49 -69.65
N LEU A 332 1.83 22.58 -68.71
CA LEU A 332 0.89 22.16 -67.68
C LEU A 332 0.66 23.28 -66.67
N SER A 333 -0.53 23.31 -66.11
CA SER A 333 -0.87 24.13 -64.95
C SER A 333 -1.82 23.33 -64.05
N ALA A 334 -2.21 23.85 -62.89
CA ALA A 334 -3.24 23.21 -62.07
C ALA A 334 -4.60 23.09 -62.80
N ALA A 335 -4.85 23.89 -63.85
CA ALA A 335 -6.09 23.84 -64.62
C ALA A 335 -6.15 22.59 -65.52
N GLY A 336 -7.23 21.82 -65.39
CA GLY A 336 -7.42 20.57 -66.14
C GLY A 336 -6.72 19.35 -65.54
N LEU A 337 -6.06 19.51 -64.38
CA LEU A 337 -5.57 18.41 -63.56
C LEU A 337 -6.53 18.15 -62.38
N PRO A 338 -6.50 16.95 -61.76
CA PRO A 338 -7.26 16.67 -60.55
C PRO A 338 -6.85 17.61 -59.41
N ALA A 339 -7.82 17.99 -58.57
CA ALA A 339 -7.54 18.68 -57.32
C ALA A 339 -6.65 17.83 -56.38
N CYS A 340 -5.78 18.48 -55.63
CA CYS A 340 -4.96 17.81 -54.64
C CYS A 340 -5.78 17.26 -53.47
N VAL A 341 -5.46 16.04 -53.01
CA VAL A 341 -6.13 15.44 -51.85
C VAL A 341 -5.91 16.34 -50.62
N PRO A 342 -7.00 16.82 -49.97
CA PRO A 342 -6.92 17.75 -48.84
C PRO A 342 -6.06 17.29 -47.66
N LEU A 343 -5.67 18.25 -46.83
CA LEU A 343 -4.98 18.00 -45.57
C LEU A 343 -5.87 17.17 -44.62
N VAL A 344 -5.31 16.06 -44.13
CA VAL A 344 -5.93 15.14 -43.17
C VAL A 344 -5.08 15.10 -41.91
N VAL A 345 -5.73 15.25 -40.75
CA VAL A 345 -5.08 15.10 -39.43
C VAL A 345 -5.07 13.62 -39.02
N ARG A 346 -3.87 13.05 -38.89
CA ARG A 346 -3.60 11.71 -38.38
C ARG A 346 -3.76 11.69 -36.84
N ASP A 347 -4.93 11.26 -36.35
CA ASP A 347 -5.14 10.96 -34.94
C ASP A 347 -4.71 9.52 -34.62
N TYR A 348 -3.59 9.39 -33.91
CA TYR A 348 -3.02 8.11 -33.50
C TYR A 348 -3.88 7.33 -32.49
N PHE A 349 -4.75 8.01 -31.73
CA PHE A 349 -5.59 7.41 -30.67
C PHE A 349 -7.03 7.16 -31.11
N LYS A 350 -7.40 7.51 -32.35
CA LYS A 350 -8.69 7.19 -32.96
C LYS A 350 -9.00 5.69 -32.82
N GLY A 351 -10.25 5.38 -32.44
CA GLY A 351 -10.72 4.02 -32.16
C GLY A 351 -10.20 3.38 -30.85
N SER A 352 -9.26 4.02 -30.13
CA SER A 352 -8.63 3.41 -28.94
C SER A 352 -9.26 3.81 -27.60
N GLY A 353 -10.01 4.92 -27.56
CA GLY A 353 -10.54 5.50 -26.32
C GLY A 353 -11.44 4.56 -25.49
N PHE A 354 -12.40 3.87 -26.14
CA PHE A 354 -13.30 2.95 -25.46
C PHE A 354 -12.55 1.77 -24.82
N GLY A 355 -11.70 1.09 -25.58
CA GLY A 355 -10.93 -0.06 -25.09
C GLY A 355 -9.88 0.31 -24.03
N PHE A 356 -9.30 1.51 -24.11
CA PHE A 356 -8.46 2.06 -23.04
C PHE A 356 -9.29 2.31 -21.76
N GLY A 357 -10.44 2.96 -21.87
CA GLY A 357 -11.36 3.19 -20.75
C GLY A 357 -11.82 1.89 -20.08
N LEU A 358 -12.18 0.88 -20.89
CA LEU A 358 -12.53 -0.46 -20.41
C LEU A 358 -11.36 -1.12 -19.67
N THR A 359 -10.14 -1.04 -20.22
CA THR A 359 -8.93 -1.59 -19.59
C THR A 359 -8.68 -0.96 -18.22
N ILE A 360 -8.73 0.37 -18.11
CA ILE A 360 -8.60 1.09 -16.84
C ILE A 360 -9.71 0.69 -15.86
N GLY A 361 -10.96 0.58 -16.34
CA GLY A 361 -12.09 0.08 -15.56
C GLY A 361 -11.85 -1.32 -15.00
N THR A 362 -11.34 -2.26 -15.79
CA THR A 362 -10.99 -3.61 -15.36
C THR A 362 -9.91 -3.61 -14.27
N LEU A 363 -8.86 -2.80 -14.40
CA LEU A 363 -7.81 -2.66 -13.39
C LEU A 363 -8.37 -2.12 -12.06
N CYS A 364 -9.25 -1.10 -12.13
CA CYS A 364 -9.96 -0.58 -10.95
C CYS A 364 -10.92 -1.60 -10.32
N CYS A 365 -11.43 -2.55 -11.10
CA CYS A 365 -12.32 -3.62 -10.62
C CYS A 365 -11.59 -4.78 -9.93
N PHE A 366 -10.27 -4.96 -10.07
CA PHE A 366 -9.52 -6.03 -9.38
C PHE A 366 -9.78 -6.11 -7.85
N PRO A 367 -9.72 -5.02 -7.06
CA PRO A 367 -10.08 -5.08 -5.63
C PRO A 367 -11.56 -5.45 -5.40
N LEU A 368 -12.48 -5.05 -6.27
CA LEU A 368 -13.91 -5.37 -6.16
C LEU A 368 -14.18 -6.86 -6.47
N VAL A 369 -13.56 -7.41 -7.51
CA VAL A 369 -13.60 -8.83 -7.87
C VAL A 369 -12.99 -9.67 -6.75
N SER A 370 -11.85 -9.24 -6.18
CA SER A 370 -11.26 -9.91 -5.03
C SER A 370 -12.14 -9.82 -3.78
N LEU A 371 -12.84 -8.69 -3.56
CA LEU A 371 -13.78 -8.52 -2.45
C LEU A 371 -14.99 -9.45 -2.58
N LEU A 372 -15.54 -9.57 -3.79
CA LEU A 372 -16.61 -10.52 -4.12
C LEU A 372 -16.14 -11.96 -3.91
N SER A 373 -14.96 -12.32 -4.40
CA SER A 373 -14.32 -13.63 -4.18
C SER A 373 -14.17 -13.94 -2.68
N ALA A 374 -13.59 -13.02 -1.90
CA ALA A 374 -13.41 -13.17 -0.47
C ALA A 374 -14.74 -13.33 0.28
N TRP A 375 -15.77 -12.59 -0.15
CA TRP A 375 -17.13 -12.69 0.39
C TRP A 375 -17.83 -14.01 0.02
N VAL A 376 -17.69 -14.50 -1.21
CA VAL A 376 -18.18 -15.82 -1.64
C VAL A 376 -17.49 -16.91 -0.83
N VAL A 377 -16.17 -16.88 -0.69
CA VAL A 377 -15.41 -17.83 0.13
C VAL A 377 -15.84 -17.76 1.60
N ALA A 378 -16.06 -16.55 2.16
CA ALA A 378 -16.56 -16.38 3.52
C ALA A 378 -17.98 -16.95 3.70
N ARG A 379 -18.90 -16.70 2.74
CA ARG A 379 -20.25 -17.27 2.74
C ARG A 379 -20.24 -18.79 2.59
N LEU A 380 -19.47 -19.34 1.65
CA LEU A 380 -19.33 -20.78 1.44
C LEU A 380 -18.71 -21.45 2.67
N ARG A 381 -17.70 -20.85 3.30
CA ARG A 381 -17.13 -21.36 4.55
C ARG A 381 -18.13 -21.28 5.71
N MET A 382 -18.91 -20.22 5.81
CA MET A 382 -19.97 -20.10 6.83
C MET A 382 -21.11 -21.10 6.58
N ARG A 383 -21.48 -21.38 5.32
CA ARG A 383 -22.43 -22.44 4.94
C ARG A 383 -21.88 -23.83 5.21
N ASN A 384 -20.60 -24.08 4.91
CA ASN A 384 -19.94 -25.35 5.19
C ASN A 384 -19.69 -25.55 6.69
N PHE A 385 -19.48 -24.48 7.46
CA PHE A 385 -19.44 -24.53 8.92
C PHE A 385 -20.83 -24.85 9.49
N LYS A 386 -21.91 -24.23 8.99
CA LYS A 386 -23.29 -24.64 9.32
C LYS A 386 -23.58 -26.10 8.91
N ARG A 387 -23.07 -26.57 7.76
CA ARG A 387 -23.19 -27.98 7.33
C ARG A 387 -22.40 -28.93 8.21
N LEU A 388 -21.16 -28.61 8.57
CA LEU A 388 -20.34 -29.38 9.50
C LEU A 388 -20.97 -29.38 10.90
N GLN A 389 -21.52 -28.26 11.36
CA GLN A 389 -22.36 -28.23 12.56
C GLN A 389 -23.58 -29.15 12.40
N SER A 390 -24.26 -29.20 11.24
CA SER A 390 -25.37 -30.14 11.00
C SER A 390 -24.94 -31.61 10.83
N GLN A 391 -23.69 -31.89 10.44
CA GLN A 391 -23.13 -33.24 10.40
C GLN A 391 -22.66 -33.68 11.78
N ASN A 392 -22.09 -32.78 12.59
CA ASN A 392 -21.89 -33.00 14.02
C ASN A 392 -23.23 -33.14 14.75
N ARG A 393 -24.27 -32.39 14.37
CA ARG A 393 -25.67 -32.55 14.84
C ARG A 393 -26.10 -33.99 14.58
N ARG A 394 -25.90 -34.53 13.37
CA ARG A 394 -26.17 -35.95 13.04
C ARG A 394 -25.27 -36.97 13.76
N SER A 395 -24.00 -36.64 14.02
CA SER A 395 -23.07 -37.50 14.75
C SER A 395 -23.40 -37.57 16.25
N ILE A 396 -23.79 -36.43 16.85
CA ILE A 396 -24.19 -36.29 18.24
C ILE A 396 -25.64 -36.80 18.45
N MET A 397 -26.49 -36.75 17.42
CA MET A 397 -27.80 -37.43 17.40
C MET A 397 -27.71 -38.96 17.52
N SER A 398 -26.51 -39.56 17.49
CA SER A 398 -26.32 -40.98 17.81
C SER A 398 -26.32 -41.27 19.32
N GLU A 399 -26.26 -40.26 20.18
CA GLU A 399 -26.52 -40.40 21.62
C GLU A 399 -27.91 -39.87 21.95
N LYS A 400 -28.76 -40.79 22.42
CA LYS A 400 -30.16 -40.55 22.80
C LYS A 400 -30.27 -39.87 24.17
N LEU A 401 -31.40 -39.19 24.38
CA LEU A 401 -31.85 -38.50 25.60
C LEU A 401 -31.07 -37.23 26.02
N VAL A 402 -31.48 -36.06 25.48
CA VAL A 402 -31.73 -34.84 26.27
C VAL A 402 -32.87 -34.04 25.62
N GLU A 403 -33.88 -33.62 26.38
CA GLU A 403 -35.02 -32.83 25.90
C GLU A 403 -34.69 -31.32 25.82
N GLY A 404 -34.71 -30.72 24.63
CA GLY A 404 -34.54 -29.26 24.48
C GLY A 404 -34.68 -28.78 23.03
N VAL A 405 -35.09 -27.52 22.84
CA VAL A 405 -35.30 -26.92 21.50
C VAL A 405 -34.02 -26.21 21.02
N GLU A 406 -33.64 -26.42 19.76
CA GLU A 406 -32.43 -25.82 19.19
C GLU A 406 -32.71 -24.42 18.58
N ALA A 407 -31.79 -23.48 18.83
CA ALA A 407 -31.89 -22.10 18.38
C ALA A 407 -30.50 -21.47 18.10
N LEU A 408 -30.47 -20.27 17.54
CA LEU A 408 -29.27 -19.44 17.39
C LEU A 408 -29.42 -18.17 18.25
N GLU A 409 -28.63 -18.04 19.31
CA GLU A 409 -28.64 -16.86 20.17
C GLU A 409 -27.90 -15.69 19.52
N TRP A 410 -28.50 -14.49 19.61
CA TRP A 410 -27.90 -13.24 19.17
C TRP A 410 -27.32 -12.45 20.35
N GLN A 411 -26.02 -12.20 20.31
CA GLN A 411 -25.26 -11.57 21.40
C GLN A 411 -25.05 -10.05 21.19
N GLY A 412 -25.26 -9.56 19.96
CA GLY A 412 -25.10 -8.16 19.60
C GLY A 412 -24.68 -7.97 18.14
N ARG A 413 -24.51 -6.71 17.70
CA ARG A 413 -24.14 -6.39 16.30
C ARG A 413 -22.69 -6.71 15.95
N ARG A 414 -21.79 -6.78 16.95
CA ARG A 414 -20.34 -6.96 16.78
C ARG A 414 -19.90 -8.42 16.95
N GLU A 415 -20.69 -9.20 17.67
CA GLU A 415 -20.43 -10.61 17.97
C GLU A 415 -21.16 -11.53 17.00
N PRO A 416 -20.63 -12.73 16.70
CA PRO A 416 -21.35 -13.73 15.92
C PRO A 416 -22.52 -14.31 16.72
N THR A 417 -23.55 -14.77 16.02
CA THR A 417 -24.61 -15.60 16.63
C THR A 417 -24.04 -16.98 17.00
N ARG A 418 -24.48 -17.54 18.14
CA ARG A 418 -24.02 -18.83 18.67
C ARG A 418 -25.16 -19.86 18.67
N PRO A 419 -24.94 -21.13 18.28
CA PRO A 419 -25.95 -22.17 18.40
C PRO A 419 -26.13 -22.57 19.87
N VAL A 420 -27.38 -22.73 20.28
CA VAL A 420 -27.77 -23.07 21.65
C VAL A 420 -28.92 -24.07 21.66
N ARG A 421 -29.09 -24.76 22.78
CA ARG A 421 -30.29 -25.52 23.14
C ARG A 421 -30.97 -24.86 24.32
N VAL A 422 -32.28 -24.62 24.19
CA VAL A 422 -33.12 -24.05 25.24
C VAL A 422 -33.89 -25.19 25.90
N HIS A 423 -33.66 -25.38 27.19
CA HIS A 423 -34.36 -26.33 28.04
C HIS A 423 -35.27 -25.53 28.96
N LEU A 424 -36.54 -25.92 29.01
CA LEU A 424 -37.55 -25.29 29.86
C LEU A 424 -37.80 -26.20 31.06
N GLN A 425 -37.70 -25.65 32.26
CA GLN A 425 -38.05 -26.31 33.51
C GLN A 425 -39.05 -25.41 34.26
N PRO A 426 -39.94 -25.96 35.09
CA PRO A 426 -40.79 -25.15 35.97
C PRO A 426 -39.93 -24.16 36.78
N GLY A 427 -40.22 -22.86 36.68
CA GLY A 427 -39.45 -21.80 37.34
C GLY A 427 -38.05 -21.50 36.79
N GLN A 428 -37.56 -22.13 35.70
CA GLN A 428 -36.22 -21.86 35.16
C GLN A 428 -36.08 -22.12 33.64
N ILE A 429 -35.46 -21.17 32.92
CA ILE A 429 -35.05 -21.34 31.51
C ILE A 429 -33.54 -21.55 31.45
N ARG A 430 -33.08 -22.70 30.93
CA ARG A 430 -31.65 -22.97 30.72
C ARG A 430 -31.28 -22.85 29.24
N VAL A 431 -30.27 -22.05 28.96
CA VAL A 431 -29.63 -21.95 27.66
C VAL A 431 -28.27 -22.65 27.77
N VAL A 432 -28.09 -23.73 27.00
CA VAL A 432 -26.85 -24.51 26.94
C VAL A 432 -26.27 -24.48 25.54
N ASP A 433 -24.97 -24.73 25.39
CA ASP A 433 -24.32 -24.79 24.10
C ASP A 433 -24.54 -26.14 23.38
N GLY A 434 -23.94 -26.29 22.19
CA GLY A 434 -23.99 -27.54 21.41
C GLY A 434 -23.20 -28.72 22.03
N ARG A 435 -22.55 -28.54 23.18
CA ARG A 435 -21.87 -29.56 23.99
C ARG A 435 -22.54 -29.75 25.36
N LEU A 436 -23.78 -29.24 25.51
CA LEU A 436 -24.57 -29.26 26.75
C LEU A 436 -24.01 -28.39 27.90
N THR A 437 -22.94 -27.61 27.66
CA THR A 437 -22.35 -26.73 28.68
C THR A 437 -23.31 -25.57 28.96
N MET A 438 -23.62 -25.33 30.23
CA MET A 438 -24.56 -24.28 30.63
C MET A 438 -23.98 -22.88 30.34
N LEU A 439 -24.67 -22.11 29.50
CA LEU A 439 -24.28 -20.75 29.11
C LEU A 439 -25.00 -19.69 29.94
N ARG A 440 -26.27 -19.93 30.26
CA ARG A 440 -27.14 -19.06 31.06
C ARG A 440 -28.27 -19.89 31.66
N ALA A 441 -28.62 -19.59 32.91
CA ALA A 441 -29.85 -20.05 33.54
C ALA A 441 -30.61 -18.81 34.02
N VAL A 442 -31.84 -18.62 33.54
CA VAL A 442 -32.70 -17.49 33.88
C VAL A 442 -33.75 -18.01 34.86
N GLN A 443 -33.78 -17.45 36.06
CA GLN A 443 -34.74 -17.85 37.09
C GLN A 443 -36.03 -17.06 36.96
N LEU A 444 -37.17 -17.76 37.01
CA LEU A 444 -38.50 -17.20 36.84
C LEU A 444 -39.26 -17.29 38.17
N ARG A 445 -39.64 -16.16 38.76
CA ARG A 445 -40.29 -16.06 40.08
C ARG A 445 -41.48 -15.09 40.04
N PRO A 446 -42.69 -15.45 40.54
CA PRO A 446 -43.78 -14.47 40.69
C PRO A 446 -43.40 -13.39 41.71
N PRO A 447 -43.83 -12.12 41.56
CA PRO A 447 -44.67 -11.56 40.50
C PRO A 447 -43.85 -10.87 39.37
N GLN A 448 -42.91 -11.58 38.72
CA GLN A 448 -42.25 -11.04 37.52
C GLN A 448 -43.21 -10.98 36.32
N GLN A 449 -43.18 -9.87 35.59
CA GLN A 449 -43.86 -9.74 34.30
C GLN A 449 -42.87 -10.07 33.17
N VAL A 450 -43.16 -11.11 32.39
CA VAL A 450 -42.30 -11.55 31.28
C VAL A 450 -42.80 -10.97 29.95
N HIS A 451 -41.89 -10.65 29.04
CA HIS A 451 -42.21 -9.96 27.80
C HIS A 451 -41.70 -10.77 26.60
N LEU A 452 -42.62 -11.27 25.77
CA LEU A 452 -42.35 -12.09 24.59
C LEU A 452 -42.54 -11.23 23.33
N ILE A 453 -41.45 -10.90 22.65
CA ILE A 453 -41.48 -10.06 21.45
C ILE A 453 -41.13 -10.91 20.23
N LEU A 454 -42.07 -11.04 19.31
CA LEU A 454 -41.98 -11.86 18.11
C LEU A 454 -41.67 -10.98 16.89
N SER A 455 -40.80 -11.47 15.99
CA SER A 455 -40.61 -10.82 14.69
C SER A 455 -41.82 -11.02 13.78
N SER A 456 -42.37 -9.94 13.21
CA SER A 456 -43.48 -9.97 12.24
C SER A 456 -43.03 -10.16 10.78
N ASN A 457 -41.75 -9.96 10.47
CA ASN A 457 -41.17 -10.03 9.12
C ASN A 457 -39.97 -11.00 9.01
N HIS A 458 -39.30 -11.04 7.86
CA HIS A 458 -38.15 -11.92 7.57
C HIS A 458 -38.39 -13.42 7.86
N GLY A 459 -39.56 -13.94 7.46
CA GLY A 459 -39.92 -15.34 7.74
C GLY A 459 -40.19 -15.64 9.21
N ARG A 460 -40.42 -14.59 10.03
CA ARG A 460 -40.93 -14.66 11.41
C ARG A 460 -40.14 -15.62 12.30
N HIS A 461 -38.83 -15.67 12.11
CA HIS A 461 -37.97 -16.66 12.74
C HIS A 461 -37.31 -16.17 14.04
N THR A 462 -37.62 -14.96 14.52
CA THR A 462 -36.93 -14.34 15.67
C THR A 462 -37.88 -14.17 16.86
N LEU A 463 -37.37 -14.50 18.05
CA LEU A 463 -37.99 -14.32 19.36
C LEU A 463 -37.03 -13.52 20.25
N LEU A 464 -37.55 -12.50 20.91
CA LEU A 464 -36.89 -11.77 21.99
C LEU A 464 -37.67 -12.04 23.27
N LEU A 465 -37.03 -12.76 24.20
CA LEU A 465 -37.49 -12.93 25.56
C LEU A 465 -36.85 -11.84 26.43
N LYS A 466 -37.68 -10.88 26.83
CA LYS A 466 -37.34 -9.85 27.80
C LYS A 466 -37.74 -10.32 29.19
N VAL A 467 -36.74 -10.48 30.06
CA VAL A 467 -36.93 -10.81 31.48
C VAL A 467 -36.43 -9.62 32.29
N PRO A 468 -37.24 -9.06 33.23
CA PRO A 468 -36.81 -7.94 34.05
C PRO A 468 -35.57 -8.31 34.87
N LYS A 469 -34.79 -7.29 35.27
CA LYS A 469 -33.55 -7.40 36.05
C LYS A 469 -32.34 -8.07 35.36
N GLU A 470 -32.47 -8.83 34.27
CA GLU A 470 -31.32 -9.40 33.50
C GLU A 470 -31.05 -8.66 32.15
N TYR A 471 -30.18 -9.20 31.28
CA TYR A 471 -30.06 -8.78 29.86
C TYR A 471 -30.98 -9.62 28.96
N ASP A 472 -31.38 -9.08 27.82
CA ASP A 472 -32.40 -9.72 26.97
C ASP A 472 -31.88 -10.97 26.26
N LEU A 473 -32.72 -12.01 26.15
CA LEU A 473 -32.40 -13.25 25.41
C LEU A 473 -33.04 -13.21 24.02
N VAL A 474 -32.22 -13.11 22.98
CA VAL A 474 -32.67 -13.09 21.57
C VAL A 474 -32.32 -14.42 20.89
N LEU A 475 -33.34 -15.11 20.39
CA LEU A 475 -33.25 -16.41 19.73
C LEU A 475 -33.73 -16.32 18.28
N LEU A 476 -32.89 -16.78 17.36
CA LEU A 476 -33.14 -16.90 15.93
C LEU A 476 -33.36 -18.39 15.60
N PHE A 477 -34.47 -18.72 14.95
CA PHE A 477 -34.85 -20.07 14.57
C PHE A 477 -34.56 -20.35 13.08
N PRO A 478 -34.41 -21.62 12.68
CA PRO A 478 -34.37 -22.02 11.28
C PRO A 478 -35.67 -21.73 10.53
N THR A 479 -36.83 -21.89 11.18
CA THR A 479 -38.17 -21.72 10.59
C THR A 479 -39.15 -21.07 11.58
N GLU A 480 -40.32 -20.63 11.10
CA GLU A 480 -41.37 -20.09 11.99
C GLU A 480 -41.97 -21.19 12.87
N GLU A 481 -42.12 -22.42 12.38
CA GLU A 481 -42.70 -23.55 13.11
C GLU A 481 -41.85 -23.92 14.34
N GLU A 482 -40.52 -23.96 14.21
CA GLU A 482 -39.61 -24.19 15.35
C GLU A 482 -39.73 -23.06 16.39
N ARG A 483 -39.91 -21.80 15.96
CA ARG A 483 -40.19 -20.67 16.87
C ARG A 483 -41.54 -20.84 17.58
N GLN A 484 -42.61 -21.14 16.84
CA GLN A 484 -43.96 -21.29 17.39
C GLN A 484 -44.03 -22.47 18.37
N ALA A 485 -43.30 -23.56 18.13
CA ALA A 485 -43.18 -24.67 19.05
C ALA A 485 -42.54 -24.26 20.38
N LEU A 486 -41.40 -23.53 20.36
CA LEU A 486 -40.80 -23.04 21.60
C LEU A 486 -41.70 -22.01 22.30
N VAL A 487 -42.34 -21.10 21.57
CA VAL A 487 -43.27 -20.12 22.14
C VAL A 487 -44.48 -20.82 22.79
N GLY A 488 -45.00 -21.89 22.18
CA GLY A 488 -46.02 -22.75 22.79
C GLY A 488 -45.56 -23.34 24.11
N ASN A 489 -44.38 -23.97 24.13
CA ASN A 489 -43.82 -24.57 25.35
C ASN A 489 -43.51 -23.52 26.43
N LEU A 490 -43.03 -22.33 26.04
CA LEU A 490 -42.81 -21.18 26.94
C LEU A 490 -44.12 -20.69 27.57
N ARG A 491 -45.21 -20.57 26.78
CA ARG A 491 -46.54 -20.19 27.31
C ARG A 491 -47.05 -21.18 28.36
N VAL A 492 -46.80 -22.48 28.16
CA VAL A 492 -47.15 -23.52 29.14
C VAL A 492 -46.30 -23.36 30.41
N ALA A 493 -44.96 -23.39 30.28
CA ALA A 493 -44.06 -23.28 31.42
C ALA A 493 -44.23 -21.99 32.24
N LEU A 494 -44.54 -20.85 31.59
CA LEU A 494 -44.83 -19.58 32.26
C LEU A 494 -46.15 -19.62 33.03
N LYS A 495 -47.20 -20.25 32.47
CA LYS A 495 -48.50 -20.43 33.15
C LYS A 495 -48.39 -21.37 34.34
N GLU A 496 -47.70 -22.51 34.18
CA GLU A 496 -47.42 -23.47 35.25
C GLU A 496 -46.62 -22.84 36.40
N SER A 497 -45.71 -21.91 36.07
CA SER A 497 -44.93 -21.13 37.05
C SER A 497 -45.70 -19.94 37.65
N GLY A 498 -46.99 -19.75 37.32
CA GLY A 498 -47.83 -18.68 37.88
C GLY A 498 -47.51 -17.25 37.39
N LEU A 499 -46.86 -17.10 36.23
CA LEU A 499 -46.34 -15.81 35.75
C LEU A 499 -47.25 -15.14 34.73
N GLN A 500 -47.41 -13.82 34.88
CA GLN A 500 -48.04 -13.00 33.85
C GLN A 500 -47.04 -12.66 32.75
N PHE A 501 -47.45 -12.86 31.50
CA PHE A 501 -46.66 -12.48 30.33
C PHE A 501 -47.48 -11.65 29.34
N GLN A 502 -46.79 -10.84 28.56
CA GLN A 502 -47.37 -10.05 27.47
C GLN A 502 -46.62 -10.35 26.18
N GLU A 503 -47.36 -10.36 25.06
CA GLU A 503 -46.83 -10.67 23.73
C GLU A 503 -46.96 -9.46 22.79
N TRP A 504 -45.92 -9.19 22.01
CA TRP A 504 -45.93 -8.16 20.97
C TRP A 504 -45.32 -8.68 19.66
N GLU A 505 -45.76 -8.09 18.55
CA GLU A 505 -45.07 -8.23 17.28
C GLU A 505 -44.32 -6.94 16.91
N LEU A 506 -43.03 -7.06 16.56
CA LEU A 506 -42.21 -5.96 16.05
C LEU A 506 -41.49 -6.41 14.77
N ARG A 507 -41.00 -5.47 13.95
CA ARG A 507 -40.08 -5.85 12.86
C ARG A 507 -38.76 -6.31 13.47
N GLU A 508 -38.09 -7.27 12.85
CA GLU A 508 -36.83 -7.84 13.36
C GLU A 508 -35.77 -6.77 13.67
N GLN A 509 -35.63 -5.74 12.85
CA GLN A 509 -34.69 -4.65 13.11
C GLN A 509 -35.06 -3.77 14.31
N GLU A 510 -36.34 -3.67 14.65
CA GLU A 510 -36.85 -2.92 15.82
C GLU A 510 -36.65 -3.78 17.08
N LEU A 511 -37.01 -5.07 17.01
CA LEU A 511 -36.73 -6.09 18.02
C LEU A 511 -35.23 -6.11 18.40
N LEU A 512 -34.33 -6.20 17.41
CA LEU A 512 -32.87 -6.18 17.63
C LEU A 512 -32.30 -4.81 18.05
N ARG A 513 -33.09 -3.73 18.01
CA ARG A 513 -32.74 -2.41 18.58
C ARG A 513 -33.27 -2.25 20.00
N ALA A 514 -34.43 -2.84 20.29
CA ALA A 514 -35.07 -2.80 21.60
C ALA A 514 -34.43 -3.77 22.60
N ALA A 515 -33.72 -4.80 22.13
CA ALA A 515 -33.01 -5.75 22.97
C ALA A 515 -31.78 -5.13 23.69
N VAL A 516 -31.68 -5.32 25.00
CA VAL A 516 -30.52 -4.95 25.82
C VAL A 516 -29.50 -6.09 25.82
N THR A 517 -28.41 -5.92 25.09
CA THR A 517 -27.31 -6.91 25.02
C THR A 517 -26.41 -6.91 26.25
N ARG A 518 -25.62 -7.98 26.43
CA ARG A 518 -24.58 -8.07 27.47
C ARG A 518 -23.57 -6.90 27.42
N GLU A 519 -23.15 -6.45 26.23
CA GLU A 519 -22.25 -5.29 26.06
C GLU A 519 -22.92 -3.98 26.56
N GLN A 520 -24.22 -3.80 26.30
CA GLN A 520 -24.97 -2.65 26.79
C GLN A 520 -25.19 -2.71 28.31
N ARG A 521 -25.56 -3.87 28.86
CA ARG A 521 -25.72 -4.06 30.30
C ARG A 521 -24.41 -3.84 31.06
N SER A 522 -23.28 -4.33 30.54
CA SER A 522 -21.96 -4.06 31.14
C SER A 522 -21.63 -2.56 31.24
N ARG A 523 -21.99 -1.74 30.24
CA ARG A 523 -21.82 -0.28 30.29
C ARG A 523 -22.80 0.41 31.26
N LEU A 524 -24.00 -0.15 31.40
CA LEU A 524 -24.99 0.33 32.36
C LEU A 524 -24.51 0.09 33.80
N LEU A 525 -23.97 -1.11 34.07
CA LEU A 525 -23.32 -1.46 35.34
C LEU A 525 -22.07 -0.60 35.62
N GLU A 526 -21.21 -0.35 34.62
CA GLU A 526 -20.09 0.60 34.73
C GLU A 526 -20.59 2.00 35.16
N THR A 527 -21.69 2.47 34.58
CA THR A 527 -22.31 3.77 34.91
C THR A 527 -22.93 3.79 36.31
N PHE A 528 -23.55 2.67 36.73
CA PHE A 528 -24.08 2.44 38.09
C PHE A 528 -22.96 2.55 39.13
N PHE A 529 -21.88 1.78 38.99
CA PHE A 529 -20.76 1.79 39.93
C PHE A 529 -20.11 3.19 39.99
N ARG A 530 -19.94 3.86 38.84
CA ARG A 530 -19.35 5.20 38.76
C ARG A 530 -20.15 6.25 39.54
N HIS A 531 -21.49 6.17 39.50
CA HIS A 531 -22.34 7.05 40.31
C HIS A 531 -22.28 6.68 41.80
N LEU A 532 -22.29 5.39 42.12
CA LEU A 532 -22.23 4.90 43.50
C LEU A 532 -20.95 5.36 44.20
N PHE A 533 -19.77 5.15 43.59
CA PHE A 533 -18.50 5.62 44.14
C PHE A 533 -18.42 7.14 44.28
N SER A 534 -19.04 7.90 43.37
CA SER A 534 -19.07 9.37 43.50
C SER A 534 -19.85 9.86 44.74
N GLN A 535 -20.84 9.10 45.21
CA GLN A 535 -21.61 9.44 46.40
C GLN A 535 -20.92 9.02 47.70
N VAL A 536 -20.20 7.89 47.71
CA VAL A 536 -19.54 7.41 48.94
C VAL A 536 -18.19 8.10 49.19
N LEU A 537 -17.42 8.43 48.14
CA LEU A 537 -16.06 9.01 48.25
C LEU A 537 -16.00 10.56 48.32
N ASP A 538 -17.13 11.26 48.32
CA ASP A 538 -17.21 12.75 48.27
C ASP A 538 -16.37 13.39 47.13
N ILE A 539 -16.31 12.71 45.98
CA ILE A 539 -15.59 13.17 44.79
C ILE A 539 -16.39 14.28 44.10
N ASN A 540 -15.72 15.36 43.70
CA ASN A 540 -16.30 16.43 42.89
C ASN A 540 -17.05 15.87 41.67
N LYS A 541 -18.33 16.23 41.52
CA LYS A 541 -19.20 15.78 40.41
C LYS A 541 -18.65 16.10 39.01
N ALA A 542 -17.71 17.04 38.90
CA ALA A 542 -17.00 17.37 37.67
C ALA A 542 -15.96 16.30 37.26
N ASP A 543 -15.22 15.73 38.20
CA ASP A 543 -14.19 14.70 37.94
C ASP A 543 -14.81 13.33 37.62
N ALA A 544 -16.05 13.11 38.09
CA ALA A 544 -16.91 12.01 37.67
C ALA A 544 -17.35 12.10 36.19
N GLY A 545 -16.88 13.09 35.41
CA GLY A 545 -17.08 13.21 33.97
C GLY A 545 -18.55 13.38 33.58
N THR A 546 -18.97 14.64 33.41
CA THR A 546 -20.34 15.00 33.02
C THR A 546 -20.80 14.27 31.76
N LEU A 547 -21.83 13.43 31.92
CA LEU A 547 -22.59 12.91 30.78
C LEU A 547 -23.33 14.08 30.11
N PRO A 548 -23.45 14.10 28.76
CA PRO A 548 -24.20 15.16 28.07
C PRO A 548 -25.67 15.16 28.50
N LEU A 549 -26.34 16.32 28.46
CA LEU A 549 -27.64 16.55 29.13
C LEU A 549 -28.78 15.60 28.71
N ASP A 550 -28.70 14.94 27.55
CA ASP A 550 -29.62 13.86 27.12
C ASP A 550 -29.56 12.57 27.99
N SER A 551 -28.75 12.55 29.05
CA SER A 551 -28.43 11.34 29.82
C SER A 551 -29.33 11.05 31.04
N SER A 552 -30.24 11.94 31.42
CA SER A 552 -31.04 11.76 32.66
C SER A 552 -31.83 10.45 32.68
N GLN A 553 -32.33 10.00 31.52
CA GLN A 553 -33.03 8.73 31.40
C GLN A 553 -32.08 7.53 31.58
N LYS A 554 -30.87 7.54 31.00
CA LYS A 554 -29.90 6.44 31.16
C LYS A 554 -29.31 6.35 32.55
N VAL A 555 -29.16 7.50 33.22
CA VAL A 555 -28.76 7.54 34.63
C VAL A 555 -29.88 7.00 35.52
N ARG A 556 -31.15 7.33 35.24
CA ARG A 556 -32.30 6.69 35.90
C ARG A 556 -32.35 5.18 35.65
N GLU A 557 -32.22 4.73 34.40
CA GLU A 557 -32.19 3.31 34.03
C GLU A 557 -31.06 2.55 34.73
N ALA A 558 -29.88 3.17 34.89
CA ALA A 558 -28.77 2.62 35.67
C ALA A 558 -29.09 2.56 37.17
N LEU A 559 -29.65 3.61 37.77
CA LEU A 559 -30.01 3.66 39.20
C LEU A 559 -31.18 2.72 39.56
N THR A 560 -32.04 2.38 38.60
CA THR A 560 -33.08 1.33 38.74
C THR A 560 -32.57 -0.07 38.35
N CYS A 561 -31.29 -0.22 38.04
CA CYS A 561 -30.72 -1.53 37.74
C CYS A 561 -30.44 -2.30 39.04
N GLU A 562 -30.65 -3.61 38.97
CA GLU A 562 -30.32 -4.53 40.03
C GLU A 562 -29.31 -5.58 39.53
N LEU A 563 -28.40 -5.96 40.41
CA LEU A 563 -27.20 -6.74 40.10
C LEU A 563 -27.40 -8.19 40.51
N SER A 564 -27.25 -9.13 39.57
CA SER A 564 -27.28 -10.56 39.89
C SER A 564 -25.99 -11.02 40.58
N ARG A 565 -26.03 -12.11 41.35
CA ARG A 565 -24.84 -12.66 42.06
C ARG A 565 -23.65 -12.93 41.14
N ALA A 566 -23.90 -13.41 39.92
CA ALA A 566 -22.86 -13.68 38.94
C ALA A 566 -22.21 -12.39 38.38
N GLU A 567 -23.00 -11.32 38.23
CA GLU A 567 -22.49 -10.02 37.79
C GLU A 567 -21.76 -9.28 38.91
N PHE A 568 -22.23 -9.45 40.15
CA PHE A 568 -21.53 -9.00 41.35
C PHE A 568 -20.16 -9.67 41.48
N ALA A 569 -20.09 -10.99 41.32
CA ALA A 569 -18.83 -11.73 41.29
C ALA A 569 -17.88 -11.22 40.21
N GLU A 570 -18.34 -11.08 38.96
CA GLU A 570 -17.50 -10.59 37.85
C GLU A 570 -17.08 -9.12 38.03
N SER A 571 -17.89 -8.27 38.69
CA SER A 571 -17.49 -6.89 39.05
C SER A 571 -16.44 -6.82 40.15
N LEU A 572 -16.46 -7.77 41.08
CA LEU A 572 -15.41 -7.98 42.09
C LEU A 572 -14.20 -8.76 41.53
N GLY A 573 -14.32 -9.38 40.36
CA GLY A 573 -13.28 -10.23 39.76
C GLY A 573 -13.19 -11.64 40.36
N LEU A 574 -14.16 -12.04 41.19
CA LEU A 574 -14.23 -13.31 41.90
C LEU A 574 -15.12 -14.33 41.15
N LYS A 575 -15.19 -15.56 41.67
CA LYS A 575 -16.08 -16.61 41.12
C LYS A 575 -17.51 -16.44 41.69
N PRO A 576 -18.58 -16.75 40.93
CA PRO A 576 -19.96 -16.68 41.44
C PRO A 576 -20.25 -17.56 42.66
N GLN A 577 -19.48 -18.63 42.84
CA GLN A 577 -19.52 -19.59 43.95
C GLN A 577 -18.44 -19.35 45.01
N ASP A 578 -17.85 -18.16 45.06
CA ASP A 578 -16.90 -17.78 46.10
C ASP A 578 -17.66 -17.47 47.40
N MET A 579 -17.23 -18.05 48.53
CA MET A 579 -17.89 -17.89 49.83
C MET A 579 -18.06 -16.42 50.23
N PHE A 580 -17.07 -15.56 49.91
CA PHE A 580 -17.18 -14.13 50.19
C PHE A 580 -18.28 -13.46 49.37
N VAL A 581 -18.42 -13.83 48.10
CA VAL A 581 -19.48 -13.33 47.23
C VAL A 581 -20.85 -13.80 47.73
N GLU A 582 -20.97 -15.07 48.16
CA GLU A 582 -22.24 -15.62 48.65
C GLU A 582 -22.68 -14.96 49.97
N SER A 583 -21.81 -14.88 50.97
CA SER A 583 -22.11 -14.21 52.25
C SER A 583 -22.40 -12.72 52.07
N MET A 584 -21.55 -11.97 51.36
CA MET A 584 -21.74 -10.54 51.17
C MET A 584 -23.01 -10.23 50.35
N PHE A 585 -23.34 -11.07 49.36
CA PHE A 585 -24.58 -10.91 48.58
C PHE A 585 -25.81 -11.19 49.44
N SER A 586 -25.78 -12.24 50.27
CA SER A 586 -26.93 -12.62 51.12
C SER A 586 -27.19 -11.62 52.24
N LEU A 587 -26.13 -11.01 52.79
CA LEU A 587 -26.23 -9.88 53.73
C LEU A 587 -26.77 -8.60 53.09
N ALA A 588 -26.56 -8.43 51.78
CA ALA A 588 -26.97 -7.25 51.03
C ALA A 588 -28.40 -7.32 50.49
N ASP A 589 -28.89 -8.51 50.18
CA ASP A 589 -30.22 -8.80 49.62
C ASP A 589 -31.30 -8.67 50.70
N LYS A 590 -31.56 -7.43 51.15
CA LYS A 590 -32.46 -7.12 52.29
C LYS A 590 -33.91 -7.51 52.01
N ASP A 591 -34.36 -7.46 50.75
CA ASP A 591 -35.70 -7.89 50.36
C ASP A 591 -35.76 -9.39 49.95
N GLY A 592 -34.62 -10.08 49.92
CA GLY A 592 -34.49 -11.51 49.62
C GLY A 592 -34.83 -11.88 48.17
N ASN A 593 -34.89 -10.90 47.25
CA ASN A 593 -35.40 -11.12 45.91
C ASN A 593 -34.41 -11.88 44.99
N GLY A 594 -33.13 -11.98 45.37
CA GLY A 594 -32.07 -12.66 44.63
C GLY A 594 -31.20 -11.72 43.76
N TYR A 595 -31.36 -10.41 43.90
CA TYR A 595 -30.67 -9.35 43.15
C TYR A 595 -30.36 -8.19 44.10
N LEU A 596 -29.27 -7.45 43.88
CA LEU A 596 -28.92 -6.27 44.69
C LEU A 596 -29.31 -4.97 43.99
N SER A 597 -30.17 -4.19 44.62
CA SER A 597 -30.48 -2.83 44.18
C SER A 597 -29.36 -1.83 44.48
N PHE A 598 -29.43 -0.66 43.84
CA PHE A 598 -28.52 0.47 44.12
C PHE A 598 -28.49 0.84 45.62
N ARG A 599 -29.63 0.78 46.32
CA ARG A 599 -29.73 1.18 47.72
C ARG A 599 -29.12 0.15 48.66
N GLU A 600 -29.47 -1.12 48.47
CA GLU A 600 -28.91 -2.23 49.25
C GLU A 600 -27.39 -2.30 49.17
N PHE A 601 -26.84 -2.16 47.96
CA PHE A 601 -25.40 -2.15 47.76
C PHE A 601 -24.74 -0.88 48.30
N LEU A 602 -25.39 0.29 48.17
CA LEU A 602 -24.90 1.55 48.74
C LEU A 602 -24.85 1.51 50.27
N ASP A 603 -25.90 1.03 50.94
CA ASP A 603 -26.00 0.96 52.40
C ASP A 603 -24.81 0.21 53.01
N ILE A 604 -24.45 -0.94 52.42
CA ILE A 604 -23.30 -1.74 52.86
C ILE A 604 -21.97 -1.07 52.54
N LEU A 605 -21.83 -0.48 51.35
CA LEU A 605 -20.59 0.14 50.93
C LEU A 605 -20.30 1.43 51.73
N VAL A 606 -21.34 2.13 52.19
CA VAL A 606 -21.26 3.23 53.16
C VAL A 606 -20.76 2.73 54.51
N VAL A 607 -21.29 1.63 55.08
CA VAL A 607 -20.78 1.09 56.35
C VAL A 607 -19.32 0.63 56.22
N PHE A 608 -18.96 -0.10 55.16
CA PHE A 608 -17.57 -0.53 54.94
C PHE A 608 -16.57 0.64 54.85
N MET A 609 -16.96 1.77 54.25
CA MET A 609 -16.04 2.89 54.03
C MET A 609 -16.10 4.00 55.09
N LYS A 610 -17.29 4.38 55.55
CA LYS A 610 -17.54 5.52 56.43
C LYS A 610 -18.02 5.12 57.83
N GLY A 611 -18.41 3.87 58.04
CA GLY A 611 -18.86 3.39 59.36
C GLY A 611 -17.73 3.33 60.39
N SER A 612 -18.11 3.30 61.67
CA SER A 612 -17.17 3.13 62.78
C SER A 612 -16.60 1.69 62.83
N PRO A 613 -15.48 1.45 63.56
CA PRO A 613 -14.96 0.09 63.73
C PRO A 613 -15.98 -0.88 64.36
N GLU A 614 -16.81 -0.38 65.28
CA GLU A 614 -17.92 -1.11 65.89
C GLU A 614 -18.95 -1.50 64.82
N GLU A 615 -19.44 -0.55 64.01
CA GLU A 615 -20.40 -0.80 62.91
C GLU A 615 -19.84 -1.79 61.88
N LYS A 616 -18.56 -1.68 61.52
CA LYS A 616 -17.90 -2.61 60.60
C LYS A 616 -17.74 -4.02 61.19
N SER A 617 -17.36 -4.13 62.46
CA SER A 617 -17.27 -5.43 63.14
C SER A 617 -18.65 -6.10 63.26
N HIS A 618 -19.70 -5.31 63.49
CA HIS A 618 -21.09 -5.78 63.54
C HIS A 618 -21.61 -6.21 62.16
N LEU A 619 -21.17 -5.54 61.09
CA LEU A 619 -21.43 -5.97 59.72
C LEU A 619 -20.69 -7.28 59.38
N MET A 620 -19.43 -7.42 59.80
CA MET A 620 -18.65 -8.65 59.63
C MET A 620 -19.23 -9.83 60.42
N PHE A 621 -19.70 -9.59 61.65
CA PHE A 621 -20.38 -10.60 62.47
C PHE A 621 -21.62 -11.15 61.74
N ARG A 622 -22.50 -10.26 61.29
CA ARG A 622 -23.69 -10.61 60.49
C ARG A 622 -23.39 -11.23 59.11
N MET A 623 -22.16 -11.15 58.61
CA MET A 623 -21.76 -11.76 57.35
C MET A 623 -21.43 -13.25 57.50
N TYR A 624 -21.22 -13.72 58.74
CA TYR A 624 -20.76 -15.07 59.05
C TYR A 624 -21.59 -15.81 60.11
N ASP A 625 -22.53 -15.12 60.78
CA ASP A 625 -23.75 -15.70 61.36
C ASP A 625 -24.64 -16.22 60.19
N PHE A 626 -24.58 -17.52 59.90
CA PHE A 626 -25.22 -18.10 58.70
C PHE A 626 -26.65 -18.56 58.96
N ASP A 627 -27.01 -18.88 60.20
CA ASP A 627 -28.38 -19.27 60.58
C ASP A 627 -29.22 -18.09 61.09
N GLY A 628 -28.60 -16.93 61.34
CA GLY A 628 -29.24 -15.69 61.74
C GLY A 628 -29.59 -15.64 63.22
N ASN A 629 -28.98 -16.48 64.05
CA ASN A 629 -29.33 -16.64 65.46
C ASN A 629 -28.76 -15.55 66.39
N GLY A 630 -27.83 -14.71 65.89
CA GLY A 630 -27.18 -13.63 66.64
C GLY A 630 -25.92 -14.04 67.41
N LEU A 631 -25.41 -15.25 67.18
CA LEU A 631 -24.20 -15.85 67.73
C LEU A 631 -23.35 -16.42 66.58
N ILE A 632 -22.06 -16.65 66.80
CA ILE A 632 -21.20 -17.36 65.83
C ILE A 632 -20.66 -18.62 66.49
N SER A 633 -21.06 -19.78 65.98
CA SER A 633 -20.53 -21.07 66.43
C SER A 633 -19.06 -21.26 66.03
N LYS A 634 -18.31 -22.12 66.75
CA LYS A 634 -16.94 -22.50 66.34
C LYS A 634 -16.84 -22.99 64.89
N ASP A 635 -17.89 -23.65 64.39
CA ASP A 635 -17.93 -24.20 63.04
C ASP A 635 -18.11 -23.10 61.98
N GLU A 636 -18.90 -22.07 62.27
CA GLU A 636 -19.05 -20.87 61.43
C GLU A 636 -17.80 -19.98 61.48
N PHE A 637 -17.19 -19.81 62.65
CA PHE A 637 -15.90 -19.12 62.79
C PHE A 637 -14.79 -19.83 61.98
N THR A 638 -14.79 -21.16 61.98
CA THR A 638 -13.90 -21.99 61.15
C THR A 638 -14.20 -21.82 59.65
N ARG A 639 -15.47 -21.71 59.24
CA ARG A 639 -15.87 -21.45 57.84
C ARG A 639 -15.47 -20.03 57.39
N MET A 640 -15.63 -19.03 58.26
CA MET A 640 -15.17 -17.65 58.06
C MET A 640 -13.65 -17.59 57.85
N LEU A 641 -12.85 -18.21 58.72
CA LEU A 641 -11.39 -18.23 58.52
C LEU A 641 -11.00 -19.02 57.25
N ARG A 642 -11.78 -20.04 56.88
CA ARG A 642 -11.57 -20.75 55.60
C ARG A 642 -11.83 -19.84 54.40
N SER A 643 -12.89 -19.03 54.37
CA SER A 643 -13.19 -18.16 53.23
C SER A 643 -12.05 -17.16 52.98
N PHE A 644 -11.53 -16.50 54.03
CA PHE A 644 -10.37 -15.59 53.91
C PHE A 644 -9.09 -16.29 53.42
N ILE A 645 -8.94 -17.58 53.70
CA ILE A 645 -7.76 -18.36 53.34
C ILE A 645 -7.88 -18.97 51.92
N GLU A 646 -9.08 -19.38 51.50
CA GLU A 646 -9.37 -19.87 50.14
C GLU A 646 -9.19 -18.76 49.09
N ILE A 647 -9.60 -17.52 49.38
CA ILE A 647 -9.31 -16.33 48.54
C ILE A 647 -7.79 -16.17 48.33
N SER A 648 -6.98 -16.50 49.33
CA SER A 648 -5.51 -16.43 49.27
C SER A 648 -4.83 -17.61 48.54
N ASN A 649 -5.61 -18.58 48.04
CA ASN A 649 -5.12 -19.80 47.37
C ASN A 649 -4.18 -20.69 48.23
N ASN A 650 -4.20 -20.54 49.56
CA ASN A 650 -3.40 -21.35 50.48
C ASN A 650 -4.23 -22.47 51.09
N CYS A 651 -3.94 -23.73 50.74
CA CYS A 651 -4.63 -24.87 51.34
C CYS A 651 -4.01 -25.24 52.69
N LEU A 652 -4.50 -24.65 53.79
CA LEU A 652 -4.40 -25.30 55.10
C LEU A 652 -5.28 -26.55 55.09
N SER A 653 -4.81 -27.65 55.70
CA SER A 653 -5.67 -28.81 55.91
C SER A 653 -6.80 -28.47 56.92
N LYS A 654 -7.92 -29.20 56.88
CA LYS A 654 -9.01 -29.01 57.86
C LYS A 654 -8.50 -29.08 59.31
N ALA A 655 -7.52 -29.94 59.59
CA ALA A 655 -6.91 -30.09 60.91
C ALA A 655 -6.08 -28.87 61.31
N GLN A 656 -5.22 -28.36 60.42
CA GLN A 656 -4.41 -27.16 60.68
C GLN A 656 -5.27 -25.91 60.90
N LEU A 657 -6.39 -25.79 60.19
CA LEU A 657 -7.32 -24.67 60.39
C LEU A 657 -8.01 -24.74 61.76
N ALA A 658 -8.45 -25.93 62.19
CA ALA A 658 -9.04 -26.14 63.52
C ALA A 658 -8.04 -25.86 64.65
N GLU A 659 -6.77 -26.24 64.47
CA GLU A 659 -5.69 -25.95 65.42
C GLU A 659 -5.46 -24.43 65.57
N VAL A 660 -5.50 -23.67 64.47
CA VAL A 660 -5.43 -22.19 64.51
C VAL A 660 -6.64 -21.61 65.25
N VAL A 661 -7.86 -22.06 64.95
CA VAL A 661 -9.09 -21.61 65.64
C VAL A 661 -8.99 -21.82 67.15
N GLU A 662 -8.61 -23.00 67.60
CA GLU A 662 -8.52 -23.30 69.03
C GLU A 662 -7.33 -22.60 69.72
N SER A 663 -6.27 -22.24 68.97
CA SER A 663 -5.23 -21.34 69.51
C SER A 663 -5.75 -19.92 69.72
N MET A 664 -6.56 -19.38 68.80
CA MET A 664 -7.15 -18.05 68.91
C MET A 664 -8.18 -17.97 70.06
N PHE A 665 -9.06 -18.97 70.20
CA PHE A 665 -10.00 -19.05 71.34
C PHE A 665 -9.25 -19.18 72.68
N ARG A 666 -8.11 -19.88 72.70
CA ARG A 666 -7.28 -20.04 73.90
C ARG A 666 -6.60 -18.75 74.33
N GLU A 667 -6.02 -18.00 73.40
CA GLU A 667 -5.35 -16.72 73.67
C GLU A 667 -6.34 -15.61 74.08
N ALA A 668 -7.55 -15.61 73.51
CA ALA A 668 -8.62 -14.65 73.87
C ALA A 668 -9.35 -14.99 75.19
N GLY A 669 -9.08 -16.14 75.81
CA GLY A 669 -9.74 -16.57 77.05
C GLY A 669 -11.11 -17.22 76.87
N PHE A 670 -11.47 -17.64 75.66
CA PHE A 670 -12.77 -18.24 75.31
C PHE A 670 -12.73 -19.77 75.23
N GLN A 671 -11.90 -20.42 76.06
CA GLN A 671 -11.68 -21.87 76.02
C GLN A 671 -12.96 -22.69 76.27
N ASP A 672 -13.84 -22.19 77.14
CA ASP A 672 -15.09 -22.85 77.55
C ASP A 672 -16.33 -22.37 76.77
N LYS A 673 -16.16 -21.56 75.70
CA LYS A 673 -17.27 -21.07 74.85
C LYS A 673 -17.35 -21.88 73.54
N GLU A 674 -18.51 -22.45 73.25
CA GLU A 674 -18.81 -23.07 71.94
C GLU A 674 -19.32 -22.07 70.89
N GLU A 675 -19.85 -20.92 71.35
CA GLU A 675 -20.44 -19.85 70.56
C GLU A 675 -19.93 -18.48 71.03
N LEU A 676 -19.77 -17.54 70.10
CA LEU A 676 -19.31 -16.17 70.34
C LEU A 676 -20.47 -15.18 70.19
N THR A 677 -20.63 -14.25 71.13
CA THR A 677 -21.52 -13.08 70.93
C THR A 677 -20.83 -12.02 70.04
N TRP A 678 -21.58 -10.99 69.64
CA TRP A 678 -20.97 -9.85 68.93
C TRP A 678 -19.88 -9.17 69.75
N GLU A 679 -20.07 -9.02 71.07
CA GLU A 679 -19.07 -8.43 71.97
C GLU A 679 -17.79 -9.28 72.04
N ASP A 680 -17.92 -10.62 72.10
CA ASP A 680 -16.78 -11.54 72.07
C ASP A 680 -16.02 -11.46 70.74
N PHE A 681 -16.75 -11.39 69.62
CA PHE A 681 -16.18 -11.26 68.28
C PHE A 681 -15.51 -9.89 68.06
N HIS A 682 -16.12 -8.80 68.56
CA HIS A 682 -15.52 -7.47 68.55
C HIS A 682 -14.27 -7.42 69.44
N PHE A 683 -14.27 -8.10 70.58
CA PHE A 683 -13.10 -8.23 71.45
C PHE A 683 -11.94 -8.97 70.77
N LEU A 684 -12.20 -10.06 70.03
CA LEU A 684 -11.21 -10.75 69.19
C LEU A 684 -10.58 -9.85 68.10
N LEU A 685 -11.31 -8.83 67.64
CA LEU A 685 -10.84 -7.87 66.63
C LEU A 685 -10.22 -6.60 67.22
N ARG A 686 -10.21 -6.44 68.55
CA ARG A 686 -9.81 -5.20 69.24
C ARG A 686 -8.36 -4.78 68.98
N ASP A 687 -7.44 -5.74 68.91
CA ASP A 687 -6.03 -5.48 68.57
C ASP A 687 -5.83 -5.09 67.09
N HIS A 688 -6.88 -5.25 66.26
CA HIS A 688 -6.92 -4.91 64.84
C HIS A 688 -7.83 -3.70 64.54
N ASP A 689 -8.23 -2.92 65.54
CA ASP A 689 -9.07 -1.72 65.38
C ASP A 689 -8.49 -0.69 64.38
N SER A 690 -7.16 -0.63 64.29
CA SER A 690 -6.47 0.20 63.29
C SER A 690 -6.71 -0.28 61.84
N GLU A 691 -6.82 -1.59 61.59
CA GLU A 691 -7.10 -2.11 60.25
C GLU A 691 -8.58 -1.97 59.86
N LEU A 692 -9.52 -2.13 60.81
CA LEU A 692 -10.96 -1.85 60.58
C LEU A 692 -11.20 -0.40 60.12
N ARG A 693 -10.38 0.56 60.57
CA ARG A 693 -10.41 1.95 60.07
C ARG A 693 -9.98 2.08 58.60
N PHE A 694 -9.18 1.15 58.07
CA PHE A 694 -8.63 1.18 56.71
C PHE A 694 -9.22 0.15 55.73
N THR A 695 -10.13 -0.74 56.15
CA THR A 695 -10.82 -1.66 55.22
C THR A 695 -11.64 -0.87 54.19
N GLN A 696 -11.23 -0.92 52.91
CA GLN A 696 -11.94 -0.30 51.78
C GLN A 696 -12.32 -1.36 50.74
N LEU A 697 -13.54 -1.26 50.20
CA LEU A 697 -14.07 -2.22 49.23
C LEU A 697 -13.46 -1.96 47.84
N CYS A 698 -12.67 -2.90 47.33
CA CYS A 698 -11.93 -2.74 46.07
C CYS A 698 -12.78 -3.20 44.88
N VAL A 699 -13.48 -2.27 44.22
CA VAL A 699 -14.17 -2.52 42.95
C VAL A 699 -13.33 -2.00 41.77
N LYS A 700 -13.44 -2.72 40.65
CA LYS A 700 -12.57 -2.63 39.48
C LYS A 700 -12.46 -1.21 38.87
N ASP A 701 -11.24 -0.86 38.46
CA ASP A 701 -10.87 0.27 37.58
C ASP A 701 -11.19 1.71 38.06
N TYR A 702 -10.74 2.10 39.26
CA TYR A 702 -10.65 3.52 39.64
C TYR A 702 -9.31 3.90 40.28
N THR A 703 -8.57 4.80 39.62
CA THR A 703 -7.39 5.47 40.17
C THR A 703 -7.75 6.87 40.65
N PHE A 704 -7.63 7.14 41.95
CA PHE A 704 -7.61 8.50 42.49
C PHE A 704 -6.27 8.83 43.12
N ALA A 705 -5.90 10.11 43.04
CA ALA A 705 -4.73 10.68 43.70
C ALA A 705 -5.17 11.99 44.35
N ALA A 706 -5.02 12.07 45.67
CA ALA A 706 -5.33 13.27 46.42
C ALA A 706 -4.13 13.63 47.30
N HIS A 707 -3.45 14.74 46.99
CA HIS A 707 -3.10 15.72 48.02
C HIS A 707 -2.75 17.07 47.42
N HIS A 708 -3.33 18.12 48.00
CA HIS A 708 -2.90 19.50 47.80
C HIS A 708 -1.60 19.78 48.56
N LYS A 709 -0.66 20.47 47.91
CA LYS A 709 0.04 21.64 48.46
C LYS A 709 0.55 22.48 47.28
N GLY A 710 0.27 23.78 47.31
CA GLY A 710 0.67 24.69 46.24
C GLY A 710 2.10 25.23 46.42
N ILE A 711 2.68 25.71 45.32
CA ILE A 711 3.74 26.73 45.28
C ILE A 711 3.57 27.50 43.95
N THR A 712 3.97 28.76 43.97
CA THR A 712 3.73 29.81 42.98
C THR A 712 4.62 29.75 41.74
N ASP A 713 3.99 29.98 40.59
CA ASP A 713 4.33 30.93 39.52
C ASP A 713 5.73 30.98 38.83
N THR A 714 5.68 31.39 37.55
CA THR A 714 6.77 31.88 36.69
C THR A 714 7.97 30.97 36.35
N THR A 715 8.05 30.56 35.08
CA THR A 715 9.06 31.16 34.18
C THR A 715 8.71 30.91 32.71
N ARG A 716 8.51 32.00 31.95
CA ARG A 716 8.55 31.97 30.48
C ARG A 716 10.01 32.15 30.05
N VAL A 717 10.49 31.31 29.14
CA VAL A 717 11.65 31.64 28.30
C VAL A 717 11.24 31.41 26.85
N GLY A 718 11.28 32.48 26.05
CA GLY A 718 11.12 32.42 24.60
C GLY A 718 12.41 32.86 23.93
N ILE A 719 12.74 32.24 22.79
CA ILE A 719 13.76 32.72 21.85
C ILE A 719 13.12 32.65 20.45
N ILE A 720 13.41 33.66 19.62
CA ILE A 720 12.77 33.95 18.33
C ILE A 720 13.84 33.87 17.21
N LEU A 721 13.37 33.77 15.96
CA LEU A 721 14.07 33.94 14.67
C LEU A 721 14.71 32.65 14.10
N SER A 722 14.75 32.44 12.77
CA SER A 722 14.42 33.33 11.64
C SER A 722 13.71 32.59 10.48
N ARG A 723 12.86 33.29 9.72
CA ARG A 723 12.41 32.84 8.38
C ARG A 723 13.44 33.26 7.33
N GLY A 724 13.80 32.33 6.44
CA GLY A 724 14.46 32.61 5.15
C GLY A 724 13.69 31.93 4.02
N THR A 725 13.50 32.63 2.89
CA THR A 725 12.65 32.20 1.77
C THR A 725 13.45 32.01 0.48
N ALA A 726 13.37 30.82 -0.14
CA ALA A 726 13.64 30.60 -1.56
C ALA A 726 13.07 29.26 -2.05
N ALA A 727 12.95 29.10 -3.38
CA ALA A 727 12.66 27.87 -4.12
C ALA A 727 11.24 27.25 -4.00
N SER A 728 10.30 27.87 -4.73
CA SER A 728 9.04 27.27 -5.17
C SER A 728 9.23 25.93 -5.92
N ILE A 729 8.13 25.21 -6.19
CA ILE A 729 8.04 23.84 -6.78
C ILE A 729 8.15 22.71 -5.75
N SER A 730 9.10 22.73 -4.80
CA SER A 730 9.08 21.79 -3.64
C SER A 730 7.78 21.92 -2.84
N PHE A 731 7.22 23.14 -2.84
CA PHE A 731 5.97 23.47 -2.17
C PHE A 731 4.76 22.66 -2.66
N MET A 732 4.69 22.16 -3.90
CA MET A 732 3.46 21.45 -4.34
C MET A 732 3.38 20.03 -3.79
N PHE A 733 4.50 19.30 -3.74
CA PHE A 733 4.57 17.99 -3.08
C PHE A 733 4.54 18.13 -1.56
N SER A 734 5.22 19.12 -1.00
CA SER A 734 5.17 19.39 0.45
C SER A 734 3.79 19.87 0.89
N TYR A 735 3.06 20.66 0.09
CA TYR A 735 1.68 21.08 0.38
C TYR A 735 0.70 19.91 0.18
N MET A 736 0.88 19.02 -0.80
CA MET A 736 0.04 17.82 -0.90
C MET A 736 0.32 16.81 0.22
N LEU A 737 1.57 16.69 0.66
CA LEU A 737 1.95 15.90 1.85
C LEU A 737 1.44 16.57 3.13
N LEU A 738 1.55 17.89 3.27
CA LEU A 738 0.94 18.65 4.37
C LEU A 738 -0.58 18.65 4.31
N THR A 739 -1.24 18.54 3.15
CA THR A 739 -2.70 18.41 3.05
C THR A 739 -3.13 16.96 3.28
N MET A 740 -2.33 15.95 2.94
CA MET A 740 -2.61 14.56 3.34
C MET A 740 -2.31 14.33 4.82
N CYS A 741 -1.20 14.82 5.35
CA CYS A 741 -0.91 14.80 6.78
C CYS A 741 -1.89 15.69 7.53
N ARG A 742 -2.27 16.88 7.04
CA ARG A 742 -3.33 17.70 7.65
C ARG A 742 -4.70 17.08 7.47
N ASN A 743 -5.00 16.27 6.45
CA ASN A 743 -6.28 15.56 6.35
C ASN A 743 -6.28 14.23 7.10
N LEU A 744 -5.13 13.59 7.33
CA LEU A 744 -5.00 12.39 8.17
C LEU A 744 -4.92 12.78 9.64
N ILE A 745 -4.15 13.82 9.98
CA ILE A 745 -4.19 14.49 11.28
C ILE A 745 -5.56 15.09 11.49
N THR A 746 -6.21 15.79 10.55
CA THR A 746 -7.59 16.28 10.74
C THR A 746 -8.59 15.14 10.80
N PHE A 747 -8.42 14.01 10.09
CA PHE A 747 -9.27 12.83 10.25
C PHE A 747 -9.09 12.18 11.64
N LEU A 748 -7.85 12.05 12.13
CA LEU A 748 -7.54 11.60 13.50
C LEU A 748 -8.01 12.63 14.55
N ARG A 749 -7.93 13.93 14.26
CA ARG A 749 -8.34 15.05 15.09
C ARG A 749 -9.87 15.13 15.17
N GLU A 750 -10.59 14.98 14.07
CA GLU A 750 -12.06 14.94 14.04
C GLU A 750 -12.63 13.64 14.61
N THR A 751 -11.94 12.50 14.44
CA THR A 751 -12.36 11.24 15.09
C THR A 751 -12.04 11.17 16.59
N PHE A 752 -11.14 12.01 17.13
CA PHE A 752 -10.81 12.02 18.57
C PHE A 752 -11.17 13.29 19.37
N LEU A 753 -11.28 14.49 18.78
CA LEU A 753 -11.48 15.74 19.55
C LEU A 753 -12.93 16.21 19.70
N ASN A 754 -13.91 15.61 19.02
CA ASN A 754 -15.32 16.00 19.17
C ASN A 754 -16.03 15.40 20.39
N ARG A 755 -15.30 15.11 21.48
CA ARG A 755 -15.85 14.90 22.82
C ARG A 755 -14.98 15.59 23.87
N TYR A 756 -15.56 16.63 24.47
CA TYR A 756 -15.11 17.41 25.63
C TYR A 756 -14.06 16.73 26.52
N ILE A 757 -12.79 17.11 26.34
CA ILE A 757 -11.70 16.88 27.30
C ILE A 757 -10.90 18.19 27.39
N PRO A 758 -10.61 18.73 28.58
CA PRO A 758 -9.87 19.99 28.72
C PRO A 758 -8.44 19.87 28.19
N PHE A 759 -7.92 20.99 27.66
CA PHE A 759 -6.66 21.10 26.92
C PHE A 759 -5.45 20.49 27.65
N ASP A 760 -5.45 20.55 28.98
CA ASP A 760 -4.39 20.07 29.87
C ASP A 760 -4.34 18.52 30.00
N ALA A 761 -5.50 17.85 29.87
CA ALA A 761 -5.56 16.39 29.78
C ALA A 761 -5.20 15.90 28.36
N ALA A 762 -5.65 16.61 27.33
CA ALA A 762 -5.23 16.34 25.95
C ALA A 762 -3.71 16.51 25.77
N GLY A 763 -3.12 17.55 26.36
CA GLY A 763 -1.67 17.76 26.38
C GLY A 763 -0.89 16.64 27.08
N ARG A 764 -1.38 16.14 28.23
CA ARG A 764 -0.78 14.98 28.91
C ARG A 764 -0.88 13.68 28.12
N VAL A 765 -2.00 13.44 27.44
CA VAL A 765 -2.17 12.27 26.54
C VAL A 765 -1.26 12.40 25.31
N LEU A 766 -1.18 13.58 24.68
CA LEU A 766 -0.28 13.85 23.56
C LEU A 766 1.19 13.72 23.94
N TRP A 767 1.60 14.14 25.15
CA TRP A 767 2.98 13.97 25.62
C TRP A 767 3.31 12.51 25.92
N GLY A 768 2.34 11.74 26.42
CA GLY A 768 2.46 10.28 26.59
C GLY A 768 2.58 9.54 25.25
N ALA A 769 1.80 9.94 24.25
CA ALA A 769 1.81 9.38 22.90
C ALA A 769 3.07 9.79 22.10
N ALA A 770 3.49 11.05 22.18
CA ALA A 770 4.65 11.58 21.45
C ALA A 770 5.96 10.84 21.77
N GLY A 771 6.10 10.29 22.99
CA GLY A 771 7.23 9.43 23.36
C GLY A 771 7.26 8.08 22.63
N GLN A 772 6.13 7.62 22.09
CA GLN A 772 6.03 6.44 21.21
C GLN A 772 6.01 6.83 19.72
N ASP A 773 5.32 7.92 19.35
CA ASP A 773 5.10 8.32 17.96
C ASP A 773 6.36 8.89 17.26
N LEU A 774 7.27 9.52 18.00
CA LEU A 774 8.53 10.07 17.43
C LEU A 774 9.37 9.00 16.69
N LYS A 775 9.16 7.72 17.02
CA LYS A 775 9.82 6.56 16.40
C LYS A 775 9.15 6.12 15.07
N GLN A 776 7.88 6.43 14.87
CA GLN A 776 7.18 6.16 13.60
C GLN A 776 7.51 7.21 12.53
N ASP A 777 7.69 8.48 12.90
CA ASP A 777 8.02 9.57 11.95
C ASP A 777 9.35 9.34 11.22
N VAL A 778 10.38 8.86 11.93
CA VAL A 778 11.67 8.47 11.33
C VAL A 778 11.48 7.37 10.28
N SER A 779 10.53 6.46 10.48
CA SER A 779 10.26 5.34 9.58
C SER A 779 9.52 5.77 8.29
N LEU A 780 8.65 6.78 8.36
CA LEU A 780 8.03 7.37 7.17
C LEU A 780 9.03 8.19 6.34
N SER A 781 9.95 8.89 7.00
CA SER A 781 11.04 9.62 6.32
C SER A 781 11.95 8.67 5.52
N SER A 782 12.36 7.54 6.11
CA SER A 782 13.20 6.55 5.41
C SER A 782 12.51 5.90 4.21
N ALA A 783 11.18 5.74 4.23
CA ALA A 783 10.40 5.19 3.13
C ALA A 783 10.27 6.13 1.91
N LEU A 784 10.37 7.44 2.13
CA LEU A 784 10.33 8.48 1.07
C LEU A 784 11.72 8.90 0.57
N SER A 785 12.77 8.65 1.35
CA SER A 785 14.16 8.97 0.99
C SER A 785 14.59 8.44 -0.41
N PRO A 786 14.26 7.20 -0.85
CA PRO A 786 14.61 6.72 -2.18
C PRO A 786 13.89 7.41 -3.35
N ALA A 787 12.75 8.07 -3.10
CA ALA A 787 11.99 8.74 -4.15
C ALA A 787 12.56 10.12 -4.51
N LEU A 788 13.21 10.81 -3.57
CA LEU A 788 13.71 12.18 -3.76
C LEU A 788 14.81 12.28 -4.82
N PRO A 789 15.88 11.45 -4.82
CA PRO A 789 16.93 11.51 -5.84
C PRO A 789 16.41 11.25 -7.25
N LEU A 790 15.50 10.28 -7.42
CA LEU A 790 14.91 9.97 -8.72
C LEU A 790 13.92 11.04 -9.18
N SER A 791 13.16 11.65 -8.27
CA SER A 791 12.30 12.78 -8.61
C SER A 791 13.13 13.98 -9.05
N ALA A 792 14.28 14.25 -8.40
CA ALA A 792 15.20 15.30 -8.80
C ALA A 792 15.88 15.00 -10.15
N ASP A 793 16.40 13.79 -10.36
CA ASP A 793 17.01 13.32 -11.62
C ASP A 793 16.07 13.56 -12.81
N TYR A 794 14.82 13.10 -12.72
CA TYR A 794 13.80 13.32 -13.76
C TYR A 794 13.22 14.74 -13.83
N THR A 795 13.52 15.63 -12.88
CA THR A 795 13.10 17.03 -12.94
C THR A 795 14.19 17.94 -13.52
N PHE A 796 15.46 17.66 -13.24
CA PHE A 796 16.57 18.58 -13.48
C PHE A 796 17.73 18.02 -14.32
N ALA A 797 17.95 16.69 -14.35
CA ALA A 797 19.11 16.08 -15.03
C ALA A 797 18.73 15.28 -16.29
N ALA A 798 17.48 14.81 -16.39
CA ALA A 798 17.00 13.97 -17.50
C ALA A 798 16.68 14.73 -18.82
N HIS A 799 16.97 16.04 -18.93
CA HIS A 799 16.66 16.84 -20.12
C HIS A 799 17.29 16.28 -21.41
N HIS A 800 18.53 15.78 -21.32
CA HIS A 800 19.24 15.13 -22.44
C HIS A 800 18.53 13.89 -23.02
N LYS A 801 17.49 13.37 -22.35
CA LYS A 801 16.70 12.22 -22.81
C LYS A 801 15.37 12.60 -23.48
N GLY A 802 14.97 13.88 -23.47
CA GLY A 802 13.67 14.36 -23.98
C GLY A 802 12.41 13.79 -23.29
N ILE A 803 12.55 12.86 -22.35
CA ILE A 803 11.42 12.14 -21.71
C ILE A 803 10.54 13.06 -20.85
N THR A 804 11.08 14.19 -20.39
CA THR A 804 10.34 15.24 -19.68
C THR A 804 9.42 16.04 -20.59
N ASP A 805 9.68 16.04 -21.89
CA ASP A 805 8.99 16.87 -22.87
C ASP A 805 7.78 16.11 -23.44
N THR A 806 7.83 14.78 -23.38
CA THR A 806 6.66 13.92 -23.51
C THR A 806 5.89 13.78 -22.19
N THR A 807 6.52 13.38 -21.07
CA THR A 807 5.77 12.95 -19.87
C THR A 807 6.36 13.36 -18.51
N ARG A 808 6.60 14.67 -18.30
CA ARG A 808 7.13 15.23 -17.05
C ARG A 808 6.51 14.67 -15.76
N VAL A 809 5.21 14.87 -15.52
CA VAL A 809 4.57 14.42 -14.27
C VAL A 809 4.48 12.90 -14.19
N GLY A 810 4.24 12.23 -15.32
CA GLY A 810 4.09 10.78 -15.38
C GLY A 810 5.40 10.04 -15.06
N ILE A 811 6.53 10.51 -15.61
CA ILE A 811 7.84 9.90 -15.37
C ILE A 811 8.32 10.15 -13.94
N ILE A 812 8.20 11.37 -13.43
CA ILE A 812 8.60 11.71 -12.05
C ILE A 812 7.82 10.85 -11.04
N LEU A 813 6.48 10.80 -11.18
CA LEU A 813 5.64 10.04 -10.24
C LEU A 813 5.93 8.54 -10.32
N SER A 814 5.98 7.95 -11.51
CA SER A 814 6.23 6.51 -11.67
C SER A 814 7.63 6.09 -11.22
N ARG A 815 8.68 6.90 -11.47
CA ARG A 815 10.05 6.58 -11.05
C ARG A 815 10.30 6.81 -9.56
N GLY A 816 9.77 7.88 -8.98
CA GLY A 816 9.83 8.13 -7.54
C GLY A 816 9.11 7.04 -6.74
N THR A 817 7.86 6.72 -7.13
CA THR A 817 7.09 5.65 -6.48
C THR A 817 7.73 4.28 -6.67
N ALA A 818 8.22 3.92 -7.86
CA ALA A 818 8.87 2.62 -8.10
C ALA A 818 10.08 2.37 -7.17
N ALA A 819 10.86 3.39 -6.84
CA ALA A 819 11.98 3.27 -5.90
C ALA A 819 11.53 3.07 -4.45
N SER A 820 10.60 3.89 -3.96
CA SER A 820 10.01 3.71 -2.62
C SER A 820 9.29 2.36 -2.48
N ILE A 821 8.61 1.89 -3.53
CA ILE A 821 7.96 0.56 -3.58
C ILE A 821 9.01 -0.55 -3.56
N SER A 822 10.10 -0.42 -4.32
CA SER A 822 11.20 -1.39 -4.35
C SER A 822 11.85 -1.55 -2.97
N PHE A 823 12.11 -0.43 -2.29
CA PHE A 823 12.61 -0.41 -0.92
C PHE A 823 11.61 -1.04 0.05
N MET A 824 10.36 -0.57 0.07
CA MET A 824 9.35 -1.04 1.02
C MET A 824 9.03 -2.52 0.89
N PHE A 825 8.80 -3.04 -0.32
CA PHE A 825 8.56 -4.47 -0.48
C PHE A 825 9.77 -5.31 -0.07
N SER A 826 11.00 -4.87 -0.36
CA SER A 826 12.20 -5.60 0.06
C SER A 826 12.35 -5.66 1.58
N TYR A 827 12.31 -4.50 2.25
CA TYR A 827 12.56 -4.40 3.69
C TYR A 827 11.37 -4.89 4.54
N MET A 828 10.18 -5.04 3.96
CA MET A 828 9.03 -5.69 4.61
C MET A 828 9.35 -7.11 5.08
N LEU A 829 10.27 -7.84 4.42
CA LEU A 829 10.70 -9.17 4.87
C LEU A 829 11.36 -9.17 6.27
N LEU A 830 12.10 -8.11 6.61
CA LEU A 830 12.78 -8.00 7.91
C LEU A 830 11.79 -7.99 9.08
N THR A 831 10.62 -7.39 8.90
CA THR A 831 9.53 -7.38 9.90
C THR A 831 8.96 -8.76 10.22
N MET A 832 9.29 -9.79 9.44
CA MET A 832 8.85 -11.18 9.59
C MET A 832 9.99 -12.17 9.88
N CYS A 833 11.19 -11.64 10.20
CA CYS A 833 12.35 -12.40 10.65
C CYS A 833 12.23 -12.67 12.16
N ARG A 834 11.44 -13.69 12.54
CA ARG A 834 10.97 -13.87 13.92
C ARG A 834 12.08 -14.20 14.91
N ASN A 835 13.09 -14.95 14.50
CA ASN A 835 14.21 -15.34 15.36
C ASN A 835 15.18 -14.16 15.52
N LEU A 836 15.47 -13.44 14.44
CA LEU A 836 16.26 -12.20 14.51
C LEU A 836 15.59 -11.16 15.41
N ILE A 837 14.28 -10.95 15.26
CA ILE A 837 13.50 -10.06 16.13
C ILE A 837 13.53 -10.54 17.60
N THR A 838 13.42 -11.85 17.83
CA THR A 838 13.50 -12.44 19.20
C THR A 838 14.88 -12.21 19.82
N PHE A 839 15.96 -12.35 19.05
CA PHE A 839 17.32 -12.09 19.50
C PHE A 839 17.55 -10.60 19.80
N LEU A 840 17.12 -9.70 18.92
CA LEU A 840 17.32 -8.26 19.08
C LEU A 840 16.46 -7.63 20.21
N ARG A 841 15.32 -8.24 20.56
CA ARG A 841 14.38 -7.78 21.61
C ARG A 841 15.04 -7.63 22.99
N GLU A 842 15.96 -8.53 23.33
CA GLU A 842 16.63 -8.53 24.64
C GLU A 842 17.89 -7.62 24.64
N THR A 843 18.33 -7.14 23.47
CA THR A 843 19.50 -6.25 23.35
C THR A 843 19.16 -4.79 23.65
N PHE A 844 20.19 -3.96 23.86
CA PHE A 844 20.07 -2.51 24.02
C PHE A 844 19.29 -1.81 22.88
N LEU A 845 19.23 -2.41 21.69
CA LEU A 845 18.51 -1.87 20.53
C LEU A 845 17.00 -1.72 20.78
N ASN A 846 16.40 -2.54 21.66
CA ASN A 846 14.97 -2.46 21.97
C ASN A 846 14.58 -1.12 22.64
N ARG A 847 15.54 -0.45 23.30
CA ARG A 847 15.36 0.93 23.82
C ARG A 847 15.07 1.93 22.69
N TYR A 848 15.60 1.69 21.49
CA TYR A 848 15.44 2.52 20.31
C TYR A 848 14.32 2.00 19.39
N ILE A 849 14.37 0.73 19.02
CA ILE A 849 13.46 0.08 18.06
C ILE A 849 12.44 -0.80 18.82
N PRO A 850 11.13 -0.52 18.76
CA PRO A 850 10.12 -1.32 19.46
C PRO A 850 9.87 -2.65 18.71
N PHE A 851 10.70 -3.67 18.97
CA PHE A 851 10.63 -4.96 18.27
C PHE A 851 9.30 -5.69 18.45
N ASP A 852 8.65 -5.51 19.60
CA ASP A 852 7.31 -6.06 19.89
C ASP A 852 6.23 -5.53 18.91
N ALA A 853 6.43 -4.35 18.31
CA ALA A 853 5.52 -3.75 17.32
C ALA A 853 5.78 -4.17 15.86
N ALA A 854 6.75 -5.05 15.59
CA ALA A 854 7.18 -5.40 14.23
C ALA A 854 6.04 -5.90 13.31
N VAL A 855 5.06 -6.62 13.86
CA VAL A 855 3.90 -7.14 13.09
C VAL A 855 2.89 -6.03 12.75
N ASP A 856 2.81 -4.97 13.55
CA ASP A 856 1.98 -3.80 13.24
C ASP A 856 2.72 -2.86 12.26
N PHE A 857 4.05 -2.73 12.42
CA PHE A 857 4.91 -2.05 11.45
C PHE A 857 4.87 -2.71 10.06
N HIS A 858 4.83 -4.04 9.98
CA HIS A 858 4.59 -4.78 8.73
C HIS A 858 3.31 -4.31 8.01
N ARG A 859 2.21 -4.12 8.76
CA ARG A 859 0.94 -3.63 8.20
C ARG A 859 1.06 -2.17 7.75
N LEU A 860 1.78 -1.34 8.49
CA LEU A 860 2.04 0.06 8.11
C LEU A 860 2.82 0.14 6.79
N ILE A 861 3.93 -0.62 6.63
CA ILE A 861 4.68 -0.69 5.37
C ILE A 861 3.76 -1.16 4.23
N ALA A 862 2.94 -2.19 4.47
CA ALA A 862 1.99 -2.68 3.47
C ALA A 862 0.98 -1.59 3.04
N TYR A 863 0.33 -0.92 3.98
CA TYR A 863 -0.62 0.16 3.67
C TYR A 863 0.04 1.32 2.91
N THR A 864 1.27 1.71 3.24
CA THR A 864 2.01 2.73 2.47
C THR A 864 2.39 2.23 1.08
N ALA A 865 2.86 0.99 0.96
CA ALA A 865 3.27 0.38 -0.31
C ALA A 865 2.10 0.27 -1.30
N ILE A 866 0.90 -0.14 -0.87
CA ILE A 866 -0.26 -0.22 -1.77
C ILE A 866 -0.76 1.16 -2.20
N VAL A 867 -0.72 2.17 -1.32
CA VAL A 867 -1.07 3.56 -1.67
C VAL A 867 -0.09 4.13 -2.71
N LEU A 868 1.22 3.88 -2.56
CA LEU A 868 2.19 4.28 -3.58
C LEU A 868 2.03 3.47 -4.88
N THR A 869 1.71 2.17 -4.80
CA THR A 869 1.48 1.34 -6.00
C THR A 869 0.26 1.83 -6.79
N GLY A 870 -0.83 2.22 -6.11
CA GLY A 870 -1.99 2.85 -6.74
C GLY A 870 -1.69 4.21 -7.40
N ARG A 871 -0.65 4.92 -6.94
CA ARG A 871 -0.14 6.16 -7.56
C ARG A 871 0.93 5.92 -8.63
N ALA A 872 1.61 4.78 -8.58
CA ALA A 872 2.56 4.32 -9.61
C ALA A 872 1.85 3.80 -10.87
N ALA A 873 0.60 3.35 -10.74
CA ALA A 873 -0.24 2.88 -11.84
C ALA A 873 -0.28 3.93 -12.98
N PRO A 874 0.20 3.60 -14.20
CA PRO A 874 0.55 4.60 -15.21
C PRO A 874 -0.67 5.12 -15.99
N LEU A 875 -1.56 5.85 -15.32
CA LEU A 875 -2.74 6.49 -15.91
C LEU A 875 -2.43 7.61 -16.91
N ARG A 876 -1.17 8.11 -16.97
CA ARG A 876 -0.73 9.21 -17.84
C ARG A 876 0.49 8.91 -18.74
N PRO A 877 1.50 8.12 -18.34
CA PRO A 877 2.64 7.81 -19.22
C PRO A 877 2.26 7.15 -20.54
N LEU A 878 1.26 6.25 -20.56
CA LEU A 878 0.77 5.61 -21.79
C LEU A 878 -0.01 6.55 -22.73
N LEU A 879 -0.44 7.72 -22.26
CA LEU A 879 -1.33 8.61 -23.02
C LEU A 879 -0.56 9.61 -23.92
N LEU A 880 0.74 9.77 -23.68
CA LEU A 880 1.54 10.85 -24.27
C LEU A 880 2.33 10.36 -25.47
N ARG A 881 1.76 10.66 -26.66
CA ARG A 881 2.37 10.61 -28.00
C ARG A 881 3.73 9.90 -28.01
N ALA A 882 3.70 8.57 -28.09
CA ALA A 882 4.87 7.84 -28.55
C ALA A 882 5.30 8.47 -29.89
N GLN A 883 6.59 8.82 -29.98
CA GLN A 883 7.12 9.50 -31.16
C GLN A 883 6.89 8.61 -32.38
N PRO A 884 6.48 9.19 -33.54
CA PRO A 884 6.42 8.43 -34.77
C PRO A 884 7.80 7.83 -35.08
N GLY A 885 7.84 6.51 -35.28
CA GLY A 885 8.95 5.87 -35.98
C GLY A 885 8.81 6.03 -37.49
N LEU A 886 9.61 5.31 -38.28
CA LEU A 886 9.60 5.38 -39.74
C LEU A 886 8.22 5.12 -40.40
N SER A 887 7.29 4.45 -39.71
CA SER A 887 5.93 4.17 -40.18
C SER A 887 4.87 5.19 -39.72
N GLU A 888 5.28 6.30 -39.09
CA GLU A 888 4.47 7.38 -38.48
C GLU A 888 3.45 6.99 -37.39
N PHE A 889 2.92 5.77 -37.39
CA PHE A 889 1.90 5.34 -36.43
C PHE A 889 2.53 4.67 -35.20
N PRO A 890 2.29 5.19 -33.98
CA PRO A 890 2.80 4.58 -32.76
C PRO A 890 2.02 3.32 -32.33
N GLN A 891 2.66 2.51 -31.49
CA GLN A 891 2.04 1.34 -30.86
C GLN A 891 0.84 1.72 -29.98
N LYS A 892 -0.23 0.92 -30.07
CA LYS A 892 -1.50 1.13 -29.37
C LYS A 892 -1.41 0.81 -27.87
N TYR A 893 -2.33 1.34 -27.06
CA TYR A 893 -2.33 1.17 -25.60
C TYR A 893 -2.30 -0.30 -25.14
N HIS A 894 -2.98 -1.22 -25.85
CA HIS A 894 -3.01 -2.64 -25.50
C HIS A 894 -1.66 -3.33 -25.74
N TRP A 895 -0.84 -2.84 -26.67
CA TRP A 895 0.53 -3.30 -26.85
C TRP A 895 1.34 -3.01 -25.58
N TRP A 896 1.27 -1.77 -25.09
CA TRP A 896 1.93 -1.36 -23.85
C TRP A 896 1.44 -2.14 -22.61
N PHE A 897 0.12 -2.34 -22.45
CA PHE A 897 -0.43 -3.07 -21.28
C PHE A 897 -0.21 -4.59 -21.31
N PHE A 898 -0.24 -5.24 -22.47
CA PHE A 898 -0.34 -6.70 -22.56
C PHE A 898 0.73 -7.38 -23.43
N GLN A 899 1.44 -6.62 -24.27
CA GLN A 899 2.50 -7.15 -25.16
C GLN A 899 3.90 -6.66 -24.76
N THR A 900 4.03 -5.88 -23.68
CA THR A 900 5.32 -5.56 -23.05
C THR A 900 5.48 -6.27 -21.71
N VAL A 901 6.74 -6.65 -21.38
CA VAL A 901 7.06 -7.29 -20.10
C VAL A 901 6.64 -6.42 -18.89
N PRO A 902 6.96 -5.11 -18.82
CA PRO A 902 6.54 -4.28 -17.69
C PRO A 902 5.01 -4.10 -17.60
N GLY A 903 4.32 -4.02 -18.75
CA GLY A 903 2.86 -3.94 -18.79
C GLY A 903 2.19 -5.18 -18.21
N PHE A 904 2.47 -6.35 -18.79
CA PHE A 904 1.85 -7.61 -18.39
C PHE A 904 2.14 -7.96 -16.93
N THR A 905 3.40 -7.84 -16.50
CA THR A 905 3.78 -8.05 -15.10
C THR A 905 3.16 -7.03 -14.16
N GLY A 906 3.00 -5.77 -14.58
CA GLY A 906 2.31 -4.73 -13.80
C GLY A 906 0.83 -5.06 -13.57
N VAL A 907 0.12 -5.52 -14.61
CA VAL A 907 -1.27 -6.00 -14.50
C VAL A 907 -1.36 -7.21 -13.56
N ALA A 908 -0.47 -8.19 -13.71
CA ALA A 908 -0.42 -9.37 -12.84
C ALA A 908 -0.12 -9.01 -11.37
N LEU A 909 0.82 -8.08 -11.12
CA LEU A 909 1.15 -7.57 -9.79
C LEU A 909 -0.05 -6.87 -9.14
N LEU A 910 -0.80 -6.04 -9.87
CA LEU A 910 -2.01 -5.39 -9.35
C LEU A 910 -3.08 -6.41 -8.95
N LEU A 911 -3.26 -7.49 -9.72
CA LEU A 911 -4.18 -8.58 -9.38
C LEU A 911 -3.74 -9.35 -8.13
N VAL A 912 -2.45 -9.71 -8.04
CA VAL A 912 -1.88 -10.40 -6.87
C VAL A 912 -2.00 -9.53 -5.61
N LEU A 913 -1.69 -8.24 -5.71
CA LEU A 913 -1.86 -7.28 -4.62
C LEU A 913 -3.32 -7.14 -4.18
N ALA A 914 -4.27 -7.04 -5.12
CA ALA A 914 -5.69 -6.98 -4.80
C ALA A 914 -6.14 -8.21 -3.98
N ILE A 915 -5.73 -9.42 -4.41
CA ILE A 915 -6.03 -10.68 -3.72
C ILE A 915 -5.40 -10.71 -2.32
N MET A 916 -4.10 -10.41 -2.22
CA MET A 916 -3.37 -10.43 -0.94
C MET A 916 -3.97 -9.46 0.08
N TYR A 917 -4.22 -8.21 -0.30
CA TYR A 917 -4.66 -7.17 0.65
C TYR A 917 -6.11 -7.35 1.10
N VAL A 918 -7.02 -7.77 0.21
CA VAL A 918 -8.42 -8.02 0.58
C VAL A 918 -8.52 -9.17 1.59
N PHE A 919 -7.85 -10.30 1.33
CA PHE A 919 -7.91 -11.45 2.23
C PHE A 919 -7.09 -11.26 3.53
N ALA A 920 -6.02 -10.45 3.49
CA ALA A 920 -5.26 -10.06 4.69
C ALA A 920 -5.96 -8.99 5.56
N SER A 921 -7.00 -8.32 5.04
CA SER A 921 -7.77 -7.34 5.81
C SER A 921 -8.33 -7.93 7.11
N HIS A 922 -8.43 -7.09 8.13
CA HIS A 922 -8.91 -7.47 9.46
C HIS A 922 -10.30 -8.15 9.43
N HIS A 923 -11.19 -7.76 8.51
CA HIS A 923 -12.50 -8.38 8.34
C HIS A 923 -12.40 -9.85 7.86
N PHE A 924 -11.67 -10.10 6.77
CA PHE A 924 -11.57 -11.45 6.21
C PHE A 924 -10.66 -12.37 7.02
N ARG A 925 -9.59 -11.84 7.64
CA ARG A 925 -8.74 -12.59 8.58
C ARG A 925 -9.55 -13.15 9.77
N ARG A 926 -10.54 -12.40 10.31
CA ARG A 926 -11.47 -12.89 11.34
C ARG A 926 -12.41 -13.99 10.84
N ARG A 927 -12.84 -13.94 9.57
CA ARG A 927 -13.79 -14.90 8.96
C ARG A 927 -13.12 -16.20 8.50
N SER A 928 -11.98 -16.13 7.82
CA SER A 928 -11.34 -17.26 7.16
C SER A 928 -9.82 -17.20 7.27
N PHE A 929 -9.30 -17.68 8.40
CA PHE A 929 -7.88 -17.62 8.71
C PHE A 929 -7.00 -18.45 7.74
N ARG A 930 -7.46 -19.64 7.32
CA ARG A 930 -6.85 -20.42 6.22
C ARG A 930 -6.85 -19.67 4.89
N GLY A 931 -7.89 -18.87 4.61
CA GLY A 931 -7.97 -18.06 3.40
C GLY A 931 -6.87 -16.99 3.37
N PHE A 932 -6.69 -16.29 4.50
CA PHE A 932 -5.57 -15.35 4.68
C PHE A 932 -4.23 -15.98 4.31
N TRP A 933 -3.79 -17.08 4.94
CA TRP A 933 -2.50 -17.68 4.64
C TRP A 933 -2.36 -18.14 3.18
N LEU A 934 -3.39 -18.79 2.62
CA LEU A 934 -3.38 -19.24 1.22
C LEU A 934 -3.09 -18.08 0.26
N THR A 935 -3.79 -16.95 0.43
CA THR A 935 -3.54 -15.74 -0.38
C THR A 935 -2.24 -15.03 -0.02
N HIS A 936 -1.84 -15.02 1.25
CA HIS A 936 -0.66 -14.30 1.70
C HIS A 936 0.63 -14.95 1.19
N HIS A 937 0.65 -16.29 1.01
CA HIS A 937 1.75 -17.00 0.34
C HIS A 937 2.01 -16.56 -1.12
N LEU A 938 1.09 -15.84 -1.76
CA LEU A 938 1.35 -15.21 -3.07
C LEU A 938 2.46 -14.15 -3.03
N TYR A 939 3.00 -13.80 -1.84
CA TYR A 939 4.21 -12.97 -1.73
C TYR A 939 5.38 -13.53 -2.56
N VAL A 940 5.49 -14.86 -2.71
CA VAL A 940 6.54 -15.50 -3.53
C VAL A 940 6.35 -15.14 -5.00
N VAL A 941 5.13 -15.25 -5.52
CA VAL A 941 4.77 -14.87 -6.89
C VAL A 941 4.96 -13.36 -7.10
N LEU A 942 4.60 -12.54 -6.10
CA LEU A 942 4.81 -11.10 -6.12
C LEU A 942 6.30 -10.73 -6.27
N TYR A 943 7.22 -11.37 -5.53
CA TYR A 943 8.65 -11.06 -5.67
C TYR A 943 9.23 -11.54 -7.00
N VAL A 944 8.82 -12.71 -7.50
CA VAL A 944 9.21 -13.18 -8.85
C VAL A 944 8.74 -12.19 -9.91
N LEU A 945 7.48 -11.75 -9.85
CA LEU A 945 6.94 -10.76 -10.77
C LEU A 945 7.62 -9.39 -10.63
N LEU A 946 8.00 -8.94 -9.43
CA LEU A 946 8.74 -7.67 -9.25
C LEU A 946 10.15 -7.71 -9.87
N ILE A 947 10.84 -8.85 -9.81
CA ILE A 947 12.15 -9.04 -10.48
C ILE A 947 11.98 -8.94 -11.99
N ILE A 948 10.98 -9.64 -12.57
CA ILE A 948 10.69 -9.63 -14.01
C ILE A 948 10.18 -8.25 -14.47
N HIS A 949 9.37 -7.55 -13.66
CA HIS A 949 8.77 -6.26 -14.00
C HIS A 949 9.81 -5.19 -14.33
N GLY A 950 10.93 -5.18 -13.60
CA GLY A 950 12.05 -4.27 -13.87
C GLY A 950 13.08 -4.79 -14.88
N SER A 951 13.08 -6.09 -15.21
CA SER A 951 14.21 -6.73 -15.93
C SER A 951 14.39 -6.22 -17.35
N PHE A 952 13.30 -5.84 -18.03
CA PHE A 952 13.31 -5.34 -19.41
C PHE A 952 13.97 -3.95 -19.57
N ALA A 953 14.37 -3.30 -18.47
CA ALA A 953 15.13 -2.05 -18.44
C ALA A 953 14.55 -0.87 -19.27
N LEU A 954 13.24 -0.90 -19.58
CA LEU A 954 12.53 0.00 -20.52
C LEU A 954 12.80 1.51 -20.33
N ILE A 955 13.13 1.93 -19.11
CA ILE A 955 13.38 3.34 -18.74
C ILE A 955 14.73 3.49 -18.03
N GLN A 956 15.07 2.54 -17.15
CA GLN A 956 16.30 2.47 -16.37
C GLN A 956 16.63 1.00 -16.09
N LEU A 957 17.91 0.71 -15.86
CA LEU A 957 18.37 -0.59 -15.37
C LEU A 957 17.59 -1.04 -14.11
N PRO A 958 17.29 -2.34 -13.96
CA PRO A 958 16.60 -2.87 -12.79
C PRO A 958 17.40 -2.59 -11.52
N ARG A 959 16.78 -1.94 -10.53
CA ARG A 959 17.36 -1.73 -9.18
C ARG A 959 16.69 -2.55 -8.09
N PHE A 960 15.57 -3.23 -8.38
CA PHE A 960 14.79 -3.98 -7.38
C PHE A 960 15.64 -5.04 -6.67
N HIS A 961 16.42 -5.82 -7.42
CA HIS A 961 17.26 -6.89 -6.88
C HIS A 961 18.32 -6.38 -5.88
N LEU A 962 18.82 -5.14 -6.05
CA LEU A 962 19.77 -4.51 -5.13
C LEU A 962 19.16 -4.25 -3.75
N PHE A 963 17.90 -3.79 -3.71
CA PHE A 963 17.16 -3.63 -2.46
C PHE A 963 16.73 -4.97 -1.86
N PHE A 964 16.42 -5.95 -2.71
CA PHE A 964 15.83 -7.23 -2.31
C PHE A 964 16.83 -8.23 -1.73
N LEU A 965 18.07 -8.28 -2.25
CA LEU A 965 19.03 -9.36 -1.98
C LEU A 965 19.31 -9.55 -0.48
N ALA A 966 19.73 -8.49 0.23
CA ALA A 966 20.09 -8.62 1.65
C ALA A 966 18.87 -8.94 2.56
N PRO A 967 17.71 -8.26 2.47
CA PRO A 967 16.51 -8.66 3.19
C PRO A 967 16.03 -10.09 2.89
N ALA A 968 16.14 -10.55 1.63
CA ALA A 968 15.75 -11.90 1.24
C ALA A 968 16.66 -12.97 1.85
N LEU A 969 17.98 -12.76 1.86
CA LEU A 969 18.95 -13.67 2.49
C LEU A 969 18.73 -13.76 4.02
N ILE A 970 18.51 -12.62 4.69
CA ILE A 970 18.22 -12.58 6.13
C ILE A 970 16.92 -13.33 6.44
N TYR A 971 15.87 -13.13 5.65
CA TYR A 971 14.59 -13.84 5.80
C TYR A 971 14.72 -15.34 5.54
N ALA A 972 15.48 -15.75 4.52
CA ALA A 972 15.74 -17.16 4.24
C ALA A 972 16.47 -17.83 5.42
N GLY A 973 17.53 -17.20 5.93
CA GLY A 973 18.24 -17.66 7.13
C GLY A 973 17.33 -17.78 8.36
N ASP A 974 16.51 -16.76 8.64
CA ASP A 974 15.51 -16.79 9.71
C ASP A 974 14.52 -17.97 9.57
N LYS A 975 14.10 -18.29 8.35
CA LYS A 975 13.21 -19.43 8.10
C LYS A 975 13.91 -20.77 8.24
N LEU A 976 15.17 -20.91 7.82
CA LEU A 976 15.97 -22.11 8.06
C LEU A 976 16.16 -22.36 9.56
N VAL A 977 16.49 -21.33 10.36
CA VAL A 977 16.56 -21.43 11.84
C VAL A 977 15.19 -21.70 12.48
N SER A 978 14.09 -21.31 11.83
CA SER A 978 12.72 -21.64 12.27
C SER A 978 12.29 -23.08 11.93
N LEU A 979 12.96 -23.72 10.98
CA LEU A 979 12.71 -25.08 10.52
C LEU A 979 13.61 -26.10 11.24
N SER A 980 14.83 -25.70 11.63
CA SER A 980 15.75 -26.58 12.38
C SER A 980 15.33 -26.85 13.83
N ARG A 981 14.48 -25.99 14.43
CA ARG A 981 13.97 -26.21 15.79
C ARG A 981 12.94 -27.34 15.84
N LYS A 982 13.20 -28.32 16.71
CA LYS A 982 12.26 -29.39 17.06
C LYS A 982 11.07 -28.80 17.84
N LYS A 983 9.86 -29.08 17.37
CA LYS A 983 8.60 -28.64 17.99
C LYS A 983 7.97 -29.84 18.67
N VAL A 984 7.58 -29.68 19.94
CA VAL A 984 7.19 -30.80 20.80
C VAL A 984 5.68 -30.86 20.93
N GLU A 985 5.08 -32.03 20.71
CA GLU A 985 3.67 -32.27 20.96
C GLU A 985 3.43 -32.58 22.45
N ILE A 986 2.47 -31.90 23.08
CA ILE A 986 2.21 -31.96 24.53
C ILE A 986 0.72 -32.14 24.83
N GLY A 987 0.42 -32.88 25.89
CA GLY A 987 -0.93 -33.06 26.44
C GLY A 987 -1.28 -31.98 27.45
N VAL A 988 -2.53 -31.49 27.41
CA VAL A 988 -3.07 -30.57 28.42
C VAL A 988 -3.63 -31.38 29.59
N VAL A 989 -3.17 -31.05 30.80
CA VAL A 989 -3.53 -31.72 32.06
C VAL A 989 -4.79 -31.09 32.66
N LYS A 990 -4.88 -29.76 32.65
CA LYS A 990 -5.99 -29.01 33.24
C LYS A 990 -6.27 -27.74 32.43
N ALA A 991 -7.54 -27.39 32.29
CA ALA A 991 -7.98 -26.13 31.69
C ALA A 991 -9.02 -25.46 32.61
N GLU A 992 -8.83 -24.18 32.92
CA GLU A 992 -9.74 -23.39 33.75
C GLU A 992 -10.12 -22.08 33.05
N LEU A 993 -11.43 -21.81 33.04
CA LEU A 993 -11.99 -20.55 32.57
C LEU A 993 -12.05 -19.56 33.73
N LEU A 994 -11.01 -18.74 33.89
CA LEU A 994 -10.97 -17.68 34.91
C LEU A 994 -11.84 -16.48 34.48
N PRO A 995 -12.29 -15.63 35.45
CA PRO A 995 -12.98 -14.36 35.19
C PRO A 995 -12.21 -13.42 34.24
N SER A 996 -12.88 -12.36 33.77
CA SER A 996 -12.29 -11.37 32.85
C SER A 996 -11.69 -11.95 31.56
N GLY A 997 -12.16 -13.11 31.13
CA GLY A 997 -11.78 -13.73 29.86
C GLY A 997 -10.36 -14.31 29.82
N VAL A 998 -9.81 -14.74 30.96
CA VAL A 998 -8.48 -15.38 31.05
C VAL A 998 -8.61 -16.89 31.09
N THR A 999 -7.86 -17.60 30.25
CA THR A 999 -7.87 -19.07 30.16
C THR A 999 -6.58 -19.58 30.75
N HIS A 1000 -6.67 -20.28 31.88
CA HIS A 1000 -5.53 -20.92 32.52
C HIS A 1000 -5.39 -22.33 31.95
N LEU A 1001 -4.26 -22.61 31.29
CA LEU A 1001 -3.93 -23.92 30.74
C LEU A 1001 -2.70 -24.47 31.45
N GLN A 1002 -2.81 -25.66 32.01
CA GLN A 1002 -1.74 -26.42 32.63
C GLN A 1002 -1.48 -27.68 31.79
N PHE A 1003 -0.24 -27.89 31.37
CA PHE A 1003 0.13 -28.97 30.46
C PHE A 1003 1.42 -29.67 30.88
N GLN A 1004 1.58 -30.89 30.38
CA GLN A 1004 2.70 -31.75 30.77
C GLN A 1004 4.02 -31.14 30.29
N ARG A 1005 4.99 -31.06 31.21
CA ARG A 1005 6.35 -30.61 30.91
C ARG A 1005 7.06 -31.68 30.06
N PRO A 1006 7.66 -31.34 28.91
CA PRO A 1006 8.47 -32.30 28.15
C PRO A 1006 9.71 -32.74 28.93
N GLN A 1007 10.16 -33.98 28.71
CA GLN A 1007 11.47 -34.43 29.21
C GLN A 1007 12.59 -33.56 28.65
N GLY A 1008 13.49 -33.10 29.52
CA GLY A 1008 14.57 -32.17 29.17
C GLY A 1008 14.13 -30.71 28.93
N PHE A 1009 12.89 -30.34 29.26
CA PHE A 1009 12.45 -28.94 29.16
C PHE A 1009 12.91 -28.12 30.36
N GLU A 1010 14.09 -27.51 30.25
CA GLU A 1010 14.62 -26.53 31.20
C GLU A 1010 14.28 -25.11 30.77
N TYR A 1011 13.91 -24.26 31.73
CA TYR A 1011 13.60 -22.85 31.51
C TYR A 1011 13.86 -22.04 32.78
N LYS A 1012 13.99 -20.71 32.63
CA LYS A 1012 14.12 -19.74 33.73
C LYS A 1012 12.86 -18.89 33.85
N SER A 1013 12.62 -18.39 35.05
CA SER A 1013 11.49 -17.51 35.34
C SER A 1013 11.51 -16.27 34.44
N GLY A 1014 10.34 -15.92 33.89
CA GLY A 1014 10.18 -14.83 32.92
C GLY A 1014 10.29 -15.25 31.45
N GLN A 1015 10.82 -16.44 31.13
CA GLN A 1015 10.83 -16.94 29.75
C GLN A 1015 9.41 -17.23 29.21
N TRP A 1016 9.28 -17.22 27.90
CA TRP A 1016 8.03 -17.46 27.18
C TRP A 1016 8.17 -18.55 26.13
N VAL A 1017 7.02 -19.10 25.71
CA VAL A 1017 6.93 -20.19 24.74
C VAL A 1017 5.97 -19.80 23.61
N ARG A 1018 6.07 -20.47 22.47
CA ARG A 1018 5.07 -20.40 21.41
C ARG A 1018 4.25 -21.69 21.41
N ILE A 1019 2.92 -21.55 21.37
CA ILE A 1019 2.01 -22.71 21.25
C ILE A 1019 1.20 -22.67 19.95
N ALA A 1020 0.91 -23.85 19.41
CA ALA A 1020 -0.06 -24.07 18.34
C ALA A 1020 -1.09 -25.15 18.74
N CYS A 1021 -2.33 -25.03 18.25
CA CYS A 1021 -3.41 -25.97 18.54
C CYS A 1021 -4.08 -26.42 17.23
N LEU A 1022 -3.80 -27.64 16.77
CA LEU A 1022 -4.31 -28.13 15.48
C LEU A 1022 -5.84 -28.30 15.46
N ALA A 1023 -6.49 -28.46 16.61
CA ALA A 1023 -7.95 -28.51 16.73
C ALA A 1023 -8.64 -27.20 16.26
N LEU A 1024 -7.91 -26.07 16.17
CA LEU A 1024 -8.41 -24.83 15.57
C LEU A 1024 -8.44 -24.87 14.03
N GLY A 1025 -7.90 -25.93 13.41
CA GLY A 1025 -7.70 -26.02 11.96
C GLY A 1025 -6.62 -25.07 11.44
N THR A 1026 -5.63 -24.72 12.29
CA THR A 1026 -4.50 -23.83 11.96
C THR A 1026 -3.21 -24.35 12.57
N THR A 1027 -2.08 -24.09 11.89
CA THR A 1027 -0.71 -24.41 12.34
C THR A 1027 -0.01 -23.19 12.95
N GLU A 1028 -0.79 -22.26 13.52
CA GLU A 1028 -0.26 -20.99 14.03
C GLU A 1028 0.40 -21.13 15.40
N TYR A 1029 1.61 -20.56 15.50
CA TYR A 1029 2.36 -20.42 16.75
C TYR A 1029 2.20 -19.00 17.31
N HIS A 1030 1.62 -18.91 18.52
CA HIS A 1030 1.40 -17.65 19.26
C HIS A 1030 2.22 -17.63 20.56
N PRO A 1031 2.89 -16.52 20.92
CA PRO A 1031 3.76 -16.42 22.10
C PRO A 1031 2.96 -16.17 23.39
N PHE A 1032 3.34 -16.84 24.48
CA PHE A 1032 2.82 -16.62 25.84
C PHE A 1032 3.90 -16.88 26.90
N THR A 1033 3.98 -16.02 27.91
CA THR A 1033 4.89 -16.16 29.05
C THR A 1033 4.50 -17.32 29.96
N LEU A 1034 5.48 -18.11 30.42
CA LEU A 1034 5.26 -19.19 31.38
C LEU A 1034 4.93 -18.59 32.76
N THR A 1035 3.80 -19.00 33.33
CA THR A 1035 3.33 -18.57 34.67
C THR A 1035 3.61 -19.61 35.76
N SER A 1036 4.13 -20.77 35.37
CA SER A 1036 4.72 -21.79 36.24
C SER A 1036 6.15 -21.37 36.63
N ALA A 1037 6.60 -21.80 37.81
CA ALA A 1037 8.00 -21.68 38.20
C ALA A 1037 8.85 -22.83 37.62
N PRO A 1038 10.17 -22.64 37.40
CA PRO A 1038 11.08 -23.68 36.87
C PRO A 1038 11.12 -25.01 37.63
N HIS A 1039 10.73 -25.00 38.91
CA HIS A 1039 10.66 -26.18 39.78
C HIS A 1039 9.30 -26.91 39.73
N GLU A 1040 8.31 -26.42 38.98
CA GLU A 1040 7.02 -27.11 38.81
C GLU A 1040 7.14 -28.24 37.76
N ASP A 1041 6.50 -29.39 38.03
CA ASP A 1041 6.44 -30.56 37.13
C ASP A 1041 5.56 -30.34 35.88
N THR A 1042 4.77 -29.26 35.89
CA THR A 1042 3.87 -28.87 34.80
C THR A 1042 4.17 -27.44 34.35
N LEU A 1043 3.86 -27.14 33.09
CA LEU A 1043 3.94 -25.79 32.56
C LEU A 1043 2.54 -25.16 32.59
N SER A 1044 2.45 -23.88 32.98
CA SER A 1044 1.18 -23.13 32.97
C SER A 1044 1.25 -21.85 32.15
N LEU A 1045 0.13 -21.50 31.51
CA LEU A 1045 -0.08 -20.27 30.75
C LEU A 1045 -1.41 -19.60 31.14
N HIS A 1046 -1.40 -18.27 31.23
CA HIS A 1046 -2.59 -17.44 31.44
C HIS A 1046 -2.92 -16.64 30.18
N ILE A 1047 -3.86 -17.16 29.37
CA ILE A 1047 -4.16 -16.65 28.03
C ILE A 1047 -5.40 -15.74 28.04
N ARG A 1048 -5.19 -14.44 27.84
CA ARG A 1048 -6.28 -13.45 27.69
C ARG A 1048 -6.99 -13.60 26.34
N ALA A 1049 -8.32 -13.56 26.34
CA ALA A 1049 -9.17 -13.61 25.14
C ALA A 1049 -9.12 -12.31 24.28
N ALA A 1050 -7.94 -11.92 23.81
CA ALA A 1050 -7.70 -10.69 23.06
C ALA A 1050 -8.06 -10.72 21.56
N GLY A 1051 -8.26 -11.90 20.94
CA GLY A 1051 -8.48 -12.00 19.50
C GLY A 1051 -9.05 -13.34 19.03
N PRO A 1052 -9.28 -13.52 17.71
CA PRO A 1052 -10.01 -14.67 17.18
C PRO A 1052 -9.38 -16.03 17.50
N TRP A 1053 -8.05 -16.09 17.59
CA TRP A 1053 -7.33 -17.32 17.94
C TRP A 1053 -7.50 -17.65 19.42
N THR A 1054 -7.31 -16.67 20.32
CA THR A 1054 -7.44 -16.88 21.77
C THR A 1054 -8.88 -17.07 22.23
N MET A 1055 -9.86 -16.42 21.59
CA MET A 1055 -11.29 -16.66 21.86
C MET A 1055 -11.69 -18.10 21.48
N ARG A 1056 -11.30 -18.58 20.28
CA ARG A 1056 -11.57 -19.97 19.89
C ARG A 1056 -10.78 -20.99 20.71
N LEU A 1057 -9.58 -20.65 21.17
CA LEU A 1057 -8.85 -21.49 22.12
C LEU A 1057 -9.68 -21.62 23.40
N ARG A 1058 -10.16 -20.51 23.98
CA ARG A 1058 -11.04 -20.51 25.15
C ARG A 1058 -12.30 -21.36 24.93
N GLU A 1059 -12.99 -21.20 23.80
CA GLU A 1059 -14.18 -21.99 23.43
C GLU A 1059 -13.89 -23.50 23.34
N ILE A 1060 -12.75 -23.88 22.75
CA ILE A 1060 -12.38 -25.30 22.56
C ILE A 1060 -12.05 -26.00 23.89
N TYR A 1061 -11.44 -25.28 24.83
CA TYR A 1061 -11.03 -25.75 26.15
C TYR A 1061 -12.07 -25.48 27.26
N SER A 1062 -13.29 -25.07 26.90
CA SER A 1062 -14.42 -25.07 27.86
C SER A 1062 -14.66 -26.48 28.41
N PRO A 1063 -14.94 -26.62 29.72
CA PRO A 1063 -15.13 -27.94 30.34
C PRO A 1063 -16.40 -28.63 29.80
N PRO A 1064 -16.32 -29.91 29.41
CA PRO A 1064 -17.50 -30.68 29.04
C PRO A 1064 -18.34 -30.98 30.28
N THR A 1065 -19.65 -30.75 30.20
CA THR A 1065 -20.60 -31.16 31.23
C THR A 1065 -20.96 -32.62 31.05
N GLY A 1066 -20.47 -33.48 31.95
CA GLY A 1066 -20.96 -34.84 32.06
C GLY A 1066 -20.28 -35.90 31.18
N ASP A 1067 -18.95 -35.90 31.09
CA ASP A 1067 -18.22 -37.18 31.14
C ASP A 1067 -16.80 -37.01 31.70
N SER A 1068 -16.35 -37.95 32.52
CA SER A 1068 -15.03 -37.92 33.18
C SER A 1068 -13.89 -38.41 32.28
N SER A 1069 -14.19 -38.82 31.04
CA SER A 1069 -13.23 -39.43 30.09
C SER A 1069 -12.68 -38.46 29.01
N ALA A 1070 -13.25 -37.26 28.87
CA ALA A 1070 -13.02 -36.38 27.74
C ALA A 1070 -11.60 -35.76 27.71
N LYS A 1071 -10.71 -36.32 26.88
CA LYS A 1071 -9.33 -35.82 26.71
C LYS A 1071 -9.31 -34.45 26.03
N TYR A 1072 -8.63 -33.48 26.65
CA TYR A 1072 -8.36 -32.18 26.06
C TYR A 1072 -7.55 -32.28 24.75
N PRO A 1073 -7.70 -31.33 23.81
CA PRO A 1073 -6.85 -31.25 22.63
C PRO A 1073 -5.37 -31.12 22.98
N LYS A 1074 -4.51 -31.61 22.09
CA LYS A 1074 -3.06 -31.47 22.22
C LYS A 1074 -2.58 -30.10 21.72
N LEU A 1075 -1.46 -29.65 22.28
CA LEU A 1075 -0.75 -28.45 21.84
C LEU A 1075 0.62 -28.84 21.24
N TYR A 1076 1.17 -27.96 20.39
CA TYR A 1076 2.56 -28.02 19.95
C TYR A 1076 3.32 -26.84 20.55
N LEU A 1077 4.44 -27.14 21.21
CA LEU A 1077 5.31 -26.22 21.93
C LEU A 1077 6.59 -25.96 21.13
N ASP A 1078 6.97 -24.69 21.01
CA ASP A 1078 8.27 -24.20 20.48
C ASP A 1078 8.82 -23.21 21.52
N GLY A 1079 10.07 -23.38 21.96
CA GLY A 1079 10.69 -22.62 23.05
C GLY A 1079 11.43 -23.51 24.07
N PRO A 1080 11.89 -22.95 25.21
CA PRO A 1080 11.65 -21.58 25.68
C PRO A 1080 12.38 -20.50 24.87
N PHE A 1081 11.91 -19.25 25.02
CA PHE A 1081 12.44 -18.03 24.42
C PHE A 1081 12.57 -16.91 25.48
N GLY A 1082 13.41 -15.91 25.19
CA GLY A 1082 13.85 -14.89 26.15
C GLY A 1082 15.10 -15.36 26.91
N GLU A 1083 15.99 -14.44 27.30
CA GLU A 1083 17.28 -14.82 27.90
C GLU A 1083 17.16 -15.18 29.40
N GLY A 1084 16.04 -14.81 30.04
CA GLY A 1084 15.74 -15.17 31.43
C GLY A 1084 16.75 -14.57 32.40
N HIS A 1085 17.10 -13.29 32.23
CA HIS A 1085 18.00 -12.56 33.11
C HIS A 1085 17.44 -12.57 34.54
N GLN A 1086 18.13 -13.25 35.46
CA GLN A 1086 17.80 -13.29 36.89
C GLN A 1086 18.78 -12.44 37.70
N GLU A 1087 19.08 -11.22 37.21
CA GLU A 1087 20.11 -10.35 37.79
C GLU A 1087 19.79 -9.88 39.21
N TRP A 1088 18.53 -9.97 39.65
CA TRP A 1088 18.12 -9.74 41.03
C TRP A 1088 18.87 -10.63 42.04
N HIS A 1089 19.35 -11.81 41.64
CA HIS A 1089 20.20 -12.66 42.51
C HIS A 1089 21.61 -12.09 42.74
N LYS A 1090 22.02 -11.04 42.01
CA LYS A 1090 23.30 -10.33 42.22
C LYS A 1090 23.23 -9.26 43.32
N PHE A 1091 22.04 -8.96 43.84
CA PHE A 1091 21.79 -7.89 44.80
C PHE A 1091 21.13 -8.46 46.06
N GLU A 1092 21.62 -8.09 47.24
CA GLU A 1092 21.05 -8.49 48.53
C GLU A 1092 19.60 -7.99 48.70
N VAL A 1093 19.31 -6.79 48.18
CA VAL A 1093 17.97 -6.21 48.11
C VAL A 1093 17.65 -5.90 46.64
N SER A 1094 16.51 -6.41 46.17
CA SER A 1094 16.00 -6.21 44.81
C SER A 1094 14.56 -5.71 44.84
N VAL A 1095 14.27 -4.64 44.09
CA VAL A 1095 12.92 -4.10 43.89
C VAL A 1095 12.41 -4.51 42.52
N LEU A 1096 11.31 -5.26 42.48
CA LEU A 1096 10.66 -5.72 41.25
C LEU A 1096 9.42 -4.86 40.94
N VAL A 1097 9.42 -4.16 39.80
CA VAL A 1097 8.36 -3.23 39.39
C VAL A 1097 7.66 -3.71 38.11
N GLY A 1098 6.49 -4.33 38.25
CA GLY A 1098 5.65 -4.77 37.15
C GLY A 1098 4.56 -3.75 36.78
N GLY A 1099 4.34 -3.52 35.48
CA GLY A 1099 3.33 -2.58 34.98
C GLY A 1099 2.50 -3.12 33.82
N GLY A 1100 1.16 -3.05 33.94
CA GLY A 1100 0.22 -3.45 32.88
C GLY A 1100 0.39 -4.92 32.47
N ILE A 1101 0.48 -5.21 31.17
CA ILE A 1101 0.67 -6.58 30.67
C ILE A 1101 2.04 -7.18 31.06
N GLY A 1102 3.04 -6.34 31.34
CA GLY A 1102 4.38 -6.74 31.78
C GLY A 1102 4.44 -7.34 33.20
N VAL A 1103 3.31 -7.47 33.89
CA VAL A 1103 3.25 -8.12 35.21
C VAL A 1103 3.23 -9.65 35.14
N THR A 1104 2.75 -10.24 34.04
CA THR A 1104 2.61 -11.72 33.87
C THR A 1104 3.89 -12.53 34.16
N PRO A 1105 5.09 -12.11 33.70
CA PRO A 1105 6.36 -12.77 34.01
C PRO A 1105 6.65 -12.89 35.52
N PHE A 1106 6.25 -11.89 36.31
CA PHE A 1106 6.56 -11.85 37.74
C PHE A 1106 5.85 -12.95 38.54
N ALA A 1107 4.76 -13.52 38.04
CA ALA A 1107 4.13 -14.68 38.68
C ALA A 1107 5.09 -15.88 38.77
N SER A 1108 5.88 -16.14 37.71
CA SER A 1108 6.91 -17.17 37.69
C SER A 1108 8.12 -16.78 38.56
N ILE A 1109 8.54 -15.51 38.48
CA ILE A 1109 9.70 -14.99 39.24
C ILE A 1109 9.46 -15.04 40.75
N LEU A 1110 8.29 -14.60 41.23
CA LEU A 1110 7.97 -14.58 42.66
C LEU A 1110 7.87 -15.99 43.25
N LYS A 1111 7.26 -16.94 42.54
CA LYS A 1111 7.23 -18.35 42.95
C LYS A 1111 8.64 -18.94 43.07
N ASP A 1112 9.48 -18.75 42.05
CA ASP A 1112 10.87 -19.22 42.02
C ASP A 1112 11.71 -18.60 43.16
N LEU A 1113 11.52 -17.31 43.48
CA LEU A 1113 12.14 -16.64 44.61
C LEU A 1113 11.68 -17.18 45.98
N VAL A 1114 10.38 -17.45 46.13
CA VAL A 1114 9.85 -18.04 47.37
C VAL A 1114 10.35 -19.48 47.54
N PHE A 1115 10.37 -20.29 46.49
CA PHE A 1115 10.88 -21.66 46.54
C PHE A 1115 12.39 -21.72 46.87
N LYS A 1116 13.20 -20.84 46.25
CA LYS A 1116 14.64 -20.73 46.55
C LYS A 1116 14.91 -20.26 47.98
N SER A 1117 14.05 -19.41 48.55
CA SER A 1117 14.19 -18.95 49.94
C SER A 1117 13.59 -19.92 50.97
N SER A 1118 12.58 -20.73 50.63
CA SER A 1118 12.05 -21.75 51.55
C SER A 1118 13.08 -22.84 51.89
N TYR A 1119 14.01 -23.15 50.98
CA TYR A 1119 15.15 -24.05 51.25
C TYR A 1119 16.16 -23.47 52.27
N ILE A 1120 16.13 -22.15 52.51
CA ILE A 1120 17.05 -21.44 53.42
C ILE A 1120 16.38 -21.14 54.78
N CYS A 1121 15.04 -21.06 54.83
CA CYS A 1121 14.30 -20.48 55.95
C CYS A 1121 13.40 -21.46 56.73
N GLU A 1122 13.66 -22.77 56.69
CA GLU A 1122 12.84 -23.84 57.29
C GLU A 1122 12.80 -23.88 58.84
N ARG A 1123 13.02 -22.75 59.54
CA ARG A 1123 13.02 -22.71 61.03
C ARG A 1123 12.34 -21.53 61.74
N HIS A 1124 11.89 -20.45 61.08
CA HIS A 1124 11.63 -19.19 61.82
C HIS A 1124 10.32 -18.39 61.56
N PHE A 1125 9.27 -18.95 60.93
CA PHE A 1125 7.97 -18.23 60.84
C PHE A 1125 6.72 -19.11 61.07
N GLN A 1126 6.25 -19.11 62.32
CA GLN A 1126 4.82 -19.19 62.66
C GLN A 1126 4.39 -17.83 63.22
N LYS A 1127 3.33 -17.22 62.65
CA LYS A 1127 2.50 -16.17 63.28
C LYS A 1127 1.27 -15.81 62.43
N VAL A 1128 0.25 -15.31 63.12
CA VAL A 1128 -1.16 -15.17 62.71
C VAL A 1128 -1.58 -13.69 62.91
N LEU A 1129 -2.33 -13.03 62.02
CA LEU A 1129 -2.73 -13.42 60.65
C LEU A 1129 -2.58 -12.29 59.60
N ASN A 1130 -2.46 -11.00 59.97
CA ASN A 1130 -2.59 -9.75 59.18
C ASN A 1130 -2.82 -9.91 57.66
N ARG A 1131 -4.07 -10.14 57.22
CA ARG A 1131 -4.46 -10.30 55.80
C ARG A 1131 -5.67 -9.43 55.46
N SER A 1132 -5.62 -8.81 54.29
CA SER A 1132 -6.76 -8.11 53.68
C SER A 1132 -7.96 -9.03 53.50
N LEU A 1133 -9.12 -8.63 54.04
CA LEU A 1133 -10.39 -9.37 53.99
C LEU A 1133 -10.85 -9.69 52.55
N PHE A 1134 -10.49 -8.89 51.56
CA PHE A 1134 -10.95 -9.03 50.17
C PHE A 1134 -9.98 -9.79 49.26
N THR A 1135 -8.67 -9.75 49.55
CA THR A 1135 -7.64 -10.37 48.69
C THR A 1135 -6.91 -11.53 49.37
N GLY A 1136 -7.08 -11.72 50.67
CA GLY A 1136 -6.31 -12.68 51.47
C GLY A 1136 -4.81 -12.39 51.52
N LEU A 1137 -4.36 -11.22 51.05
CA LEU A 1137 -2.95 -10.83 51.00
C LEU A 1137 -2.51 -10.11 52.28
N ARG A 1138 -1.28 -10.39 52.72
CA ARG A 1138 -0.58 -9.60 53.75
C ARG A 1138 0.00 -8.28 53.21
N SER A 1139 -0.07 -8.08 51.89
CA SER A 1139 0.48 -6.92 51.18
C SER A 1139 -0.52 -5.78 51.13
N VAL A 1140 -0.12 -4.60 51.59
CA VAL A 1140 -0.94 -3.38 51.52
C VAL A 1140 -1.09 -2.94 50.07
N THR A 1141 -2.33 -2.63 49.65
CA THR A 1141 -2.65 -2.09 48.32
C THR A 1141 -2.80 -0.57 48.42
N HIS A 1142 -2.08 0.17 47.57
CA HIS A 1142 -2.12 1.64 47.54
C HIS A 1142 -2.81 2.15 46.27
N PHE A 1143 -3.67 3.17 46.41
CA PHE A 1143 -4.31 3.84 45.30
C PHE A 1143 -3.60 5.16 44.97
N GLY A 1144 -3.17 5.31 43.71
CA GLY A 1144 -2.47 6.50 43.22
C GLY A 1144 -1.23 6.16 42.40
N ARG A 1145 -0.34 7.15 42.21
CA ARG A 1145 0.98 6.91 41.61
C ARG A 1145 1.95 6.45 42.70
N PRO A 1146 2.71 5.36 42.49
CA PRO A 1146 3.69 4.89 43.48
C PRO A 1146 4.77 5.97 43.70
N PRO A 1147 5.06 6.36 44.96
CA PRO A 1147 6.03 7.41 45.29
C PRO A 1147 7.46 6.85 45.28
N PHE A 1148 7.95 6.44 44.10
CA PHE A 1148 9.23 5.72 43.95
C PHE A 1148 10.42 6.41 44.64
N GLU A 1149 10.52 7.74 44.58
CA GLU A 1149 11.62 8.49 45.22
C GLU A 1149 11.61 8.36 46.75
N ALA A 1150 10.45 8.58 47.40
CA ALA A 1150 10.30 8.43 48.84
C ALA A 1150 10.48 6.96 49.29
N PHE A 1151 9.99 6.01 48.49
CA PHE A 1151 10.15 4.58 48.74
C PHE A 1151 11.61 4.10 48.61
N PHE A 1152 12.36 4.62 47.64
CA PHE A 1152 13.79 4.34 47.54
C PHE A 1152 14.57 4.99 48.67
N ASN A 1153 14.22 6.21 49.09
CA ASN A 1153 14.83 6.83 50.27
C ASN A 1153 14.61 6.00 51.55
N SER A 1154 13.38 5.55 51.81
CA SER A 1154 13.09 4.73 53.00
C SER A 1154 13.77 3.35 52.96
N LEU A 1155 13.99 2.75 51.79
CA LEU A 1155 14.81 1.54 51.67
C LEU A 1155 16.26 1.74 52.16
N THR A 1156 16.83 2.94 52.00
CA THR A 1156 18.17 3.25 52.54
C THR A 1156 18.20 3.33 54.07
N GLU A 1157 17.07 3.72 54.68
CA GLU A 1157 16.90 3.83 56.13
C GLU A 1157 16.62 2.45 56.77
N VAL A 1158 15.83 1.61 56.08
CA VAL A 1158 15.51 0.23 56.51
C VAL A 1158 16.70 -0.72 56.35
N HIS A 1159 17.54 -0.52 55.33
CA HIS A 1159 18.69 -1.38 55.03
C HIS A 1159 20.03 -0.60 55.05
N PRO A 1160 20.44 -0.03 56.20
CA PRO A 1160 21.58 0.89 56.27
C PRO A 1160 22.95 0.25 55.95
N GLN A 1161 23.04 -1.09 55.97
CA GLN A 1161 24.25 -1.84 55.63
C GLN A 1161 24.41 -2.11 54.13
N VAL A 1162 23.31 -2.00 53.34
CA VAL A 1162 23.27 -2.45 51.95
C VAL A 1162 23.79 -1.36 51.01
N ARG A 1163 24.99 -1.56 50.46
CA ARG A 1163 25.64 -0.55 49.59
C ARG A 1163 25.08 -0.49 48.16
N LYS A 1164 24.45 -1.57 47.67
CA LYS A 1164 23.88 -1.67 46.32
C LYS A 1164 22.51 -2.32 46.33
N ILE A 1165 21.53 -1.68 45.70
CA ILE A 1165 20.16 -2.17 45.56
C ILE A 1165 19.85 -2.31 44.06
N GLY A 1166 19.30 -3.45 43.66
CA GLY A 1166 18.86 -3.68 42.28
C GLY A 1166 17.41 -3.24 42.08
N VAL A 1167 17.09 -2.52 41.01
CA VAL A 1167 15.72 -2.09 40.69
C VAL A 1167 15.36 -2.52 39.27
N PHE A 1168 14.46 -3.48 39.15
CA PHE A 1168 14.09 -4.14 37.89
C PHE A 1168 12.69 -3.72 37.49
N SER A 1169 12.53 -3.01 36.37
CA SER A 1169 11.23 -2.52 35.93
C SER A 1169 10.83 -3.07 34.56
N CYS A 1170 9.67 -3.74 34.50
CA CYS A 1170 9.06 -4.24 33.27
C CYS A 1170 7.62 -3.70 33.15
N GLY A 1171 7.35 -2.93 32.10
CA GLY A 1171 6.07 -2.27 31.90
C GLY A 1171 6.13 -1.05 30.96
N PRO A 1172 5.12 -0.15 31.00
CA PRO A 1172 5.04 0.98 30.09
C PRO A 1172 6.27 1.91 30.18
N PRO A 1173 6.81 2.43 29.06
CA PRO A 1173 8.02 3.26 29.06
C PRO A 1173 7.95 4.50 29.97
N GLY A 1174 6.76 5.09 30.15
CA GLY A 1174 6.57 6.20 31.09
C GLY A 1174 6.71 5.80 32.56
N MET A 1175 6.34 4.57 32.92
CA MET A 1175 6.53 4.04 34.27
C MET A 1175 8.01 3.74 34.53
N THR A 1176 8.66 3.01 33.62
CA THR A 1176 10.07 2.61 33.80
C THR A 1176 11.01 3.82 33.81
N LYS A 1177 10.73 4.85 33.02
CA LYS A 1177 11.47 6.12 33.06
C LYS A 1177 11.27 6.90 34.37
N ASN A 1178 10.09 6.80 35.01
CA ASN A 1178 9.88 7.39 36.34
C ASN A 1178 10.66 6.63 37.42
N VAL A 1179 10.74 5.31 37.33
CA VAL A 1179 11.58 4.47 38.21
C VAL A 1179 13.06 4.81 38.03
N GLU A 1180 13.55 4.86 36.79
CA GLU A 1180 14.92 5.25 36.45
C GLU A 1180 15.27 6.64 37.00
N LYS A 1181 14.39 7.63 36.78
CA LYS A 1181 14.57 8.99 37.29
C LYS A 1181 14.64 9.04 38.82
N ALA A 1182 13.81 8.25 39.52
CA ALA A 1182 13.86 8.16 40.98
C ALA A 1182 15.18 7.53 41.47
N CYS A 1183 15.66 6.46 40.82
CA CYS A 1183 16.99 5.88 41.12
C CYS A 1183 18.11 6.91 40.90
N GLN A 1184 18.07 7.64 39.78
CA GLN A 1184 19.03 8.71 39.47
C GLN A 1184 18.99 9.89 40.46
N LEU A 1185 17.83 10.18 41.06
CA LEU A 1185 17.70 11.23 42.08
C LEU A 1185 18.32 10.80 43.42
N ILE A 1186 18.02 9.58 43.89
CA ILE A 1186 18.59 9.04 45.14
C ILE A 1186 20.11 8.80 45.00
N ASN A 1187 20.58 8.33 43.84
CA ASN A 1187 22.01 8.13 43.56
C ASN A 1187 22.86 9.41 43.63
N ARG A 1188 22.26 10.61 43.66
CA ARG A 1188 22.99 11.88 43.88
C ARG A 1188 23.35 12.14 45.35
N GLN A 1189 22.84 11.33 46.27
CA GLN A 1189 23.04 11.50 47.70
C GLN A 1189 24.22 10.67 48.24
N ASP A 1190 24.91 9.91 47.37
CA ASP A 1190 26.15 9.12 47.62
C ASP A 1190 26.14 8.12 48.80
N ARG A 1191 24.98 7.87 49.45
CA ARG A 1191 24.84 6.92 50.56
C ARG A 1191 24.79 5.46 50.11
N THR A 1192 23.90 5.14 49.17
CA THR A 1192 23.67 3.78 48.66
C THR A 1192 23.36 3.86 47.16
N HIS A 1193 23.77 2.85 46.40
CA HIS A 1193 23.68 2.90 44.94
C HIS A 1193 22.55 2.01 44.39
N PHE A 1194 21.54 2.63 43.79
CA PHE A 1194 20.43 1.98 43.10
C PHE A 1194 20.81 1.72 41.64
N SER A 1195 21.02 0.45 41.29
CA SER A 1195 21.23 0.01 39.91
C SER A 1195 19.87 -0.23 39.25
N HIS A 1196 19.52 0.56 38.23
CA HIS A 1196 18.25 0.40 37.51
C HIS A 1196 18.41 -0.47 36.25
N HIS A 1197 17.55 -1.45 36.10
CA HIS A 1197 17.50 -2.41 35.00
C HIS A 1197 16.13 -2.32 34.32
N TYR A 1198 16.14 -2.19 33.00
CA TYR A 1198 14.93 -2.22 32.16
C TYR A 1198 14.73 -3.64 31.63
N GLU A 1199 13.70 -4.31 32.12
CA GLU A 1199 13.39 -5.70 31.80
C GLU A 1199 12.21 -5.77 30.82
N ASN A 1200 12.27 -6.67 29.83
CA ASN A 1200 11.21 -6.87 28.84
C ASN A 1200 10.96 -8.36 28.56
N PHE A 1201 10.76 -9.14 29.63
CA PHE A 1201 10.46 -10.59 29.59
C PHE A 1201 9.45 -10.98 28.50
#